data_AF-A0A1B6JAE9-F1
#
_entry.id   AF-A0A1B6JAE9-F1
#
_cell.length_a   1.000
_cell.length_b   1.000
_cell.length_c   1.000
_cell.angle_alpha   90.00
_cell.angle_beta   90.00
_cell.angle_gamma   90.00
#
_symmetry.space_group_name_H-M   'P 1'
#
loop_
_entity.id
_entity.type
_entity.pdbx_description
1 polymer ?
#
loop_
_entity_poly.entity_id
_entity_poly.type
_entity_poly.pdbx_seq_one_letter_code
_entity_poly.pdbx_strand_id
1 'polypeptide(L)'
;GDLAWARDKLDTIRLVATRITEGQHLMTGMQEVFSRAVNTTPSDQQDSLREAMTALRNSWDQLNMDLNCVTAQLKALVARWEDFNDSRNKLESWLTETEQRLAEKHDTRAELGEMKTLLERFKHIQEEIESRRPDLDHLLEESVELSQCAKKDEAKKHTKELEARWDKLNVDCKAKRESVEREIQEHSTYQQSLQDTEKWLLQISFQLMAHNSLYITNREQTQEQIVQHDALLADIQRYQSTLDDLKEKGRSQIQRYVMATPDIQPVIERQLSNVQESYNSLLYTAQQIKARLSDSLAKFQQYEDTLESIMASLDECEPLVTQGVGDPLTLAEAQEQLEQARVVHNRLQGEKTRLAVAVQACEAAAACISRPSSPQDTAHAPIPDREIAVRVRLEDLIDQAQNRLTALTAGVSELEERDRQLASLGQWVADQRTQVTEWRARPAKLRSDAARAELTTMQEMLGTLGDKKMQLATESGAQPELEAQLDSLEDLLMETLAKKQGEQALIDEYRNSLANTQTYLDSLGKKLDTLERGSGLDCQHKLATLAEVGLELQEHGLPKVEQTKTLANNVIAVVSNLDSQQIEDQVKSIERRYNDVAKRVQRKAQVLAVTHKGLEAAQGEIGQAREWVREKMGFVNAPPPLGYENKATEERQQLLKALLKEAEGKQLLVESLDKRMQALHSELEPSEIQQVEGSLRLLETEVGELSGALKGEIERVGSAATQRKQFEDKLAAAQARLRDLATEDLDPIKEQPLTAAAVERELAHFKEFETSLKKFGDTDLAPLQKQANTLMRDCDEADKAKLQAVIQGLTKEYEGLQKKTHNKVTALADLLAGRRKFEVDVEACQAWMNEAEVALSAELRTANLELIQEQLNKYAKLNEECQRVGGDLAQLEKSGRQMVLSAPDLLTLTENFNCLHERHTRIAASIRDRTKALGTALEKCKEAQQRADQSLALFARIQGELKDLQKPIGSKVEDVQAMLDSYQKLLDDLKNWKNGVGDLEGVANLQSIVQQQEDLIRAIEDQLERLRQLLLLREQFIALIADITTFIARYTEVIRDIETGGHTTQEKIKKYDDVIVKIQECEALLAAATDKGEQIAAEGTAADRNTITEQLQSLKQQLTALRRAVERQRQQHEAAAAEHIKLAAELDTVLEWLHSHEAEVRSRPVLNIDVSSVQREQEKHKELAAEVEVYLARVRAAQESVRH
;
A
#
# COMPACT_ATOMS: atom_id res chain seq x y z
N GLY A 1 5.21 6.28 35.41
CA GLY A 1 6.37 6.68 34.59
C GLY A 1 5.97 6.80 33.13
N ASP A 2 6.89 7.25 32.31
CA ASP A 2 6.78 7.35 30.83
C ASP A 2 6.94 5.97 30.14
N LEU A 3 6.92 5.94 28.80
CA LEU A 3 7.13 4.73 28.00
C LEU A 3 8.45 4.02 28.35
N ALA A 4 9.53 4.78 28.60
CA ALA A 4 10.82 4.22 28.96
C ALA A 4 10.78 3.55 30.34
N TRP A 5 10.09 4.16 31.30
CA TRP A 5 9.82 3.56 32.60
C TRP A 5 8.94 2.30 32.49
N ALA A 6 7.90 2.31 31.64
CA ALA A 6 7.04 1.14 31.45
C ALA A 6 7.83 -0.04 30.84
N ARG A 7 8.73 0.24 29.89
CA ARG A 7 9.66 -0.75 29.31
C ARG A 7 10.68 -1.25 30.34
N ASP A 8 11.30 -0.36 31.11
CA ASP A 8 12.22 -0.73 32.20
C ASP A 8 11.56 -1.65 33.23
N LYS A 9 10.31 -1.35 33.63
CA LYS A 9 9.55 -2.19 34.56
C LYS A 9 9.13 -3.52 33.95
N LEU A 10 8.78 -3.53 32.66
CA LEU A 10 8.50 -4.77 31.94
C LEU A 10 9.75 -5.66 31.87
N ASP A 11 10.92 -5.08 31.62
CA ASP A 11 12.19 -5.81 31.57
C ASP A 11 12.62 -6.30 32.97
N THR A 12 12.39 -5.51 34.01
CA THR A 12 12.56 -5.94 35.41
C THR A 12 11.66 -7.13 35.73
N ILE A 13 10.40 -7.10 35.31
CA ILE A 13 9.45 -8.21 35.52
C ILE A 13 9.79 -9.43 34.67
N ARG A 14 10.28 -9.25 33.44
CA ARG A 14 10.82 -10.34 32.62
C ARG A 14 12.01 -11.01 33.31
N LEU A 15 12.91 -10.24 33.91
CA LEU A 15 14.02 -10.77 34.69
C LEU A 15 13.52 -11.60 35.89
N VAL A 16 12.52 -11.12 36.62
CA VAL A 16 11.88 -11.89 37.69
C VAL A 16 11.21 -13.15 37.15
N ALA A 17 10.54 -13.08 35.99
CA ALA A 17 9.90 -14.22 35.34
C ALA A 17 10.91 -15.30 34.90
N THR A 18 12.13 -14.92 34.48
CA THR A 18 13.17 -15.92 34.17
C THR A 18 13.56 -16.76 35.39
N ARG A 19 13.48 -16.18 36.60
CA ARG A 19 13.78 -16.86 37.87
C ARG A 19 12.59 -17.61 38.48
N ILE A 20 11.40 -17.54 37.88
CA ILE A 20 10.24 -18.35 38.30
C ILE A 20 10.54 -19.85 38.14
N THR A 21 11.32 -20.22 37.12
CA THR A 21 11.74 -21.62 36.90
C THR A 21 12.60 -22.14 38.06
N GLU A 22 13.55 -21.35 38.54
CA GLU A 22 14.34 -21.64 39.73
C GLU A 22 13.46 -21.77 40.99
N GLY A 23 12.50 -20.85 41.18
CA GLY A 23 11.55 -20.92 42.30
C GLY A 23 10.61 -22.14 42.21
N GLN A 24 10.20 -22.54 41.00
CA GLN A 24 9.41 -23.75 40.76
C GLN A 24 10.21 -25.01 41.14
N HIS A 25 11.49 -25.07 40.77
CA HIS A 25 12.39 -26.15 41.18
C HIS A 25 12.56 -26.22 42.70
N LEU A 26 12.73 -25.08 43.38
CA LEU A 26 12.79 -25.01 44.84
C LEU A 26 11.47 -25.44 45.50
N MET A 27 10.33 -25.08 44.92
CA MET A 27 9.00 -25.52 45.38
C MET A 27 8.79 -27.03 45.20
N THR A 28 9.26 -27.62 44.09
CA THR A 28 9.24 -29.07 43.88
C THR A 28 10.17 -29.79 44.88
N GLY A 29 11.37 -29.26 45.11
CA GLY A 29 12.28 -29.78 46.14
C GLY A 29 11.68 -29.71 47.55
N MET A 30 11.01 -28.59 47.90
CA MET A 30 10.30 -28.47 49.18
C MET A 30 9.12 -29.43 49.28
N GLN A 31 8.39 -29.70 48.19
CA GLN A 31 7.33 -30.74 48.14
C GLN A 31 7.88 -32.14 48.40
N GLU A 32 9.04 -32.46 47.82
CA GLU A 32 9.71 -33.74 48.06
C GLU A 32 10.17 -33.87 49.52
N VAL A 33 10.79 -32.84 50.08
CA VAL A 33 11.23 -32.82 51.49
C VAL A 33 10.02 -32.89 52.44
N PHE A 34 8.95 -32.14 52.15
CA PHE A 34 7.69 -32.21 52.88
C PHE A 34 7.08 -33.61 52.85
N SER A 35 7.02 -34.26 51.67
CA SER A 35 6.45 -35.61 51.54
C SER A 35 7.19 -36.65 52.37
N ARG A 36 8.50 -36.48 52.57
CA ARG A 36 9.33 -37.32 53.44
C ARG A 36 9.11 -36.98 54.91
N ALA A 37 9.11 -35.69 55.25
CA ALA A 37 8.99 -35.21 56.63
C ALA A 37 7.60 -35.48 57.25
N VAL A 38 6.51 -35.34 56.48
CA VAL A 38 5.14 -35.57 56.97
C VAL A 38 4.94 -37.02 57.43
N ASN A 39 5.64 -37.98 56.82
CA ASN A 39 5.55 -39.41 57.17
C ASN A 39 6.33 -39.77 58.45
N THR A 40 7.21 -38.89 58.94
CA THR A 40 8.05 -39.08 60.14
C THR A 40 7.64 -38.21 61.34
N THR A 41 6.69 -37.29 61.16
CA THR A 41 6.24 -36.33 62.19
C THR A 41 4.98 -36.86 62.90
N PRO A 42 4.83 -36.71 64.23
CA PRO A 42 3.64 -37.15 64.98
C PRO A 42 2.33 -36.54 64.46
N SER A 43 1.22 -37.28 64.56
CA SER A 43 -0.10 -36.94 63.99
C SER A 43 -0.56 -35.51 64.32
N ASP A 44 -0.28 -35.04 65.54
CA ASP A 44 -0.72 -33.74 66.07
C ASP A 44 -0.05 -32.54 65.39
N GLN A 45 1.07 -32.75 64.69
CA GLN A 45 1.82 -31.71 63.96
C GLN A 45 1.78 -31.87 62.43
N GLN A 46 1.26 -33.00 61.92
CA GLN A 46 1.13 -33.24 60.48
C GLN A 46 0.15 -32.27 59.82
N ASP A 47 -0.96 -31.95 60.48
CA ASP A 47 -1.97 -31.02 59.96
C ASP A 47 -1.43 -29.59 59.86
N SER A 48 -0.67 -29.14 60.87
CA SER A 48 0.01 -27.83 60.83
C SER A 48 1.06 -27.73 59.71
N LEU A 49 1.80 -28.83 59.46
CA LEU A 49 2.76 -28.91 58.35
C LEU A 49 2.06 -28.91 56.98
N ARG A 50 0.92 -29.59 56.85
CA ARG A 50 0.07 -29.57 55.64
C ARG A 50 -0.47 -28.17 55.38
N GLU A 51 -0.97 -27.48 56.41
CA GLU A 51 -1.43 -26.09 56.32
C GLU A 51 -0.30 -25.13 55.91
N ALA A 52 0.91 -25.29 56.44
CA ALA A 52 2.06 -24.48 56.04
C ALA A 52 2.46 -24.74 54.57
N MET A 53 2.41 -25.99 54.12
CA MET A 53 2.75 -26.37 52.74
C MET A 53 1.69 -25.90 51.73
N THR A 54 0.41 -25.99 52.09
CA THR A 54 -0.68 -25.43 51.27
C THR A 54 -0.65 -23.90 51.25
N ALA A 55 -0.36 -23.25 52.38
CA ALA A 55 -0.17 -21.80 52.43
C ALA A 55 1.01 -21.33 51.55
N LEU A 56 2.14 -22.05 51.57
CA LEU A 56 3.31 -21.75 50.72
C LEU A 56 3.00 -21.99 49.24
N ARG A 57 2.24 -23.04 48.91
CA ARG A 57 1.81 -23.29 47.53
C ARG A 57 0.84 -22.22 47.04
N ASN A 58 -0.15 -21.86 47.85
CA ASN A 58 -1.10 -20.80 47.53
C ASN A 58 -0.41 -19.45 47.35
N SER A 59 0.60 -19.13 48.17
CA SER A 59 1.36 -17.89 48.01
C SER A 59 2.25 -17.88 46.76
N TRP A 60 2.81 -19.03 46.36
CA TRP A 60 3.54 -19.19 45.10
C TRP A 60 2.65 -19.08 43.87
N ASP A 61 1.48 -19.73 43.89
CA ASP A 61 0.49 -19.65 42.82
C ASP A 61 -0.07 -18.23 42.70
N GLN A 62 -0.32 -17.54 43.83
CA GLN A 62 -0.69 -16.12 43.85
C GLN A 62 0.41 -15.23 43.27
N LEU A 63 1.68 -15.46 43.62
CA LEU A 63 2.81 -14.71 43.07
C LEU A 63 2.92 -14.88 41.55
N ASN A 64 2.73 -16.10 41.03
CA ASN A 64 2.69 -16.38 39.59
C ASN A 64 1.53 -15.65 38.90
N MET A 65 0.34 -15.65 39.52
CA MET A 65 -0.82 -14.96 39.01
C MET A 65 -0.62 -13.44 39.01
N ASP A 66 -0.08 -12.88 40.09
CA ASP A 66 0.25 -11.47 40.22
C ASP A 66 1.32 -11.06 39.20
N LEU A 67 2.37 -11.86 39.02
CA LEU A 67 3.43 -11.59 38.05
C LEU A 67 2.90 -11.59 36.61
N ASN A 68 2.05 -12.56 36.25
CA ASN A 68 1.41 -12.61 34.94
C ASN A 68 0.44 -11.44 34.73
N CYS A 69 -0.33 -11.09 35.76
CA CYS A 69 -1.24 -9.96 35.75
C CYS A 69 -0.50 -8.63 35.53
N VAL A 70 0.56 -8.37 36.31
CA VAL A 70 1.37 -7.15 36.17
C VAL A 70 2.13 -7.16 34.84
N THR A 71 2.59 -8.32 34.34
CA THR A 71 3.19 -8.43 32.99
C THR A 71 2.19 -8.03 31.91
N ALA A 72 0.94 -8.51 31.97
CA ALA A 72 -0.11 -8.16 31.02
C ALA A 72 -0.48 -6.67 31.09
N GLN A 73 -0.60 -6.12 32.30
CA GLN A 73 -0.88 -4.70 32.53
C GLN A 73 0.23 -3.80 31.99
N LEU A 74 1.51 -4.15 32.22
CA LEU A 74 2.65 -3.40 31.69
C LEU A 74 2.75 -3.49 30.16
N LYS A 75 2.47 -4.66 29.56
CA LYS A 75 2.41 -4.80 28.08
C LYS A 75 1.31 -3.94 27.48
N ALA A 76 0.11 -3.95 28.08
CA ALA A 76 -1.00 -3.10 27.65
C ALA A 76 -0.68 -1.61 27.80
N LEU A 77 0.00 -1.23 28.89
CA LEU A 77 0.44 0.15 29.11
C LEU A 77 1.51 0.59 28.09
N VAL A 78 2.47 -0.29 27.75
CA VAL A 78 3.48 -0.02 26.71
C VAL A 78 2.82 0.17 25.35
N ALA A 79 1.91 -0.72 24.94
CA ALA A 79 1.18 -0.60 23.68
C ALA A 79 0.38 0.71 23.61
N ARG A 80 -0.32 1.05 24.69
CA ARG A 80 -1.09 2.31 24.78
C ARG A 80 -0.20 3.56 24.66
N TRP A 81 1.00 3.54 25.24
CA TRP A 81 1.97 4.64 25.07
C TRP A 81 2.56 4.71 23.66
N GLU A 82 2.73 3.58 22.98
CA GLU A 82 3.17 3.51 21.58
C GLU A 82 2.10 4.08 20.65
N ASP A 83 0.84 3.66 20.82
CA ASP A 83 -0.30 4.17 20.04
C ASP A 83 -0.51 5.68 20.22
N PHE A 84 -0.40 6.19 21.46
CA PHE A 84 -0.45 7.61 21.77
C PHE A 84 0.68 8.39 21.07
N ASN A 85 1.92 7.89 21.16
CA ASN A 85 3.07 8.54 20.53
C ASN A 85 2.98 8.54 19.00
N ASP A 86 2.50 7.45 18.40
CA ASP A 86 2.30 7.35 16.95
C ASP A 86 1.22 8.33 16.48
N SER A 87 0.10 8.40 17.19
CA SER A 87 -1.00 9.34 16.89
C SER A 87 -0.55 10.80 17.06
N ARG A 88 0.23 11.10 18.12
CA ARG A 88 0.88 12.40 18.35
C ARG A 88 1.83 12.77 17.20
N ASN A 89 2.71 11.86 16.80
CA ASN A 89 3.69 12.09 15.73
C ASN A 89 3.01 12.33 14.38
N LYS A 90 1.93 11.59 14.08
CA LYS A 90 1.12 11.79 12.86
C LYS A 90 0.46 13.16 12.85
N LEU A 91 -0.13 13.58 13.97
CA LEU A 91 -0.76 14.91 14.08
C LEU A 91 0.29 16.03 14.00
N GLU A 92 1.45 15.84 14.61
CA GLU A 92 2.58 16.79 14.58
C GLU A 92 3.16 16.95 13.17
N SER A 93 3.33 15.85 12.41
CA SER A 93 3.73 15.90 11.00
C SER A 93 2.70 16.65 10.15
N TRP A 94 1.42 16.30 10.31
CA TRP A 94 0.34 16.95 9.57
C TRP A 94 0.20 18.44 9.89
N LEU A 95 0.35 18.83 11.17
CA LEU A 95 0.37 20.24 11.59
C LEU A 95 1.53 20.97 10.91
N THR A 96 2.72 20.39 10.90
CA THR A 96 3.92 20.99 10.28
C THR A 96 3.74 21.15 8.77
N GLU A 97 3.23 20.13 8.08
CA GLU A 97 2.94 20.19 6.64
C GLU A 97 1.86 21.22 6.32
N THR A 98 0.82 21.33 7.14
CA THR A 98 -0.29 22.27 6.92
C THR A 98 0.10 23.71 7.26
N GLU A 99 0.90 23.92 8.31
CA GLU A 99 1.54 25.21 8.61
C GLU A 99 2.44 25.66 7.45
N GLN A 100 3.22 24.74 6.85
CA GLN A 100 4.06 25.05 5.69
C GLN A 100 3.24 25.37 4.44
N ARG A 101 2.21 24.56 4.12
CA ARG A 101 1.27 24.82 3.01
C ARG A 101 0.57 26.17 3.19
N LEU A 102 0.22 26.55 4.43
CA LEU A 102 -0.40 27.84 4.72
C LEU A 102 0.62 28.98 4.58
N ALA A 103 1.89 28.78 4.96
CA ALA A 103 2.95 29.78 4.93
C ALA A 103 3.46 30.12 3.52
N GLU A 104 3.14 29.31 2.51
CA GLU A 104 3.42 29.61 1.10
C GLU A 104 2.90 31.00 0.72
N LYS A 105 3.76 31.82 0.12
CA LYS A 105 3.36 33.13 -0.40
C LYS A 105 2.66 32.92 -1.74
N HIS A 106 1.42 33.36 -1.82
CA HIS A 106 0.66 33.40 -3.05
C HIS A 106 0.55 34.85 -3.52
N ASP A 107 0.78 35.05 -4.81
CA ASP A 107 0.56 36.32 -5.49
C ASP A 107 -0.59 36.12 -6.47
N THR A 108 -1.69 36.82 -6.22
CA THR A 108 -2.92 36.75 -7.01
C THR A 108 -2.83 37.54 -8.31
N ARG A 109 -1.74 38.30 -8.53
CA ARG A 109 -1.46 39.09 -9.74
C ARG A 109 -2.57 40.09 -10.13
N ALA A 110 -3.44 40.44 -9.18
CA ALA A 110 -4.67 41.19 -9.41
C ALA A 110 -5.70 40.52 -10.34
N GLU A 111 -5.68 39.19 -10.45
CA GLU A 111 -6.65 38.43 -11.25
C GLU A 111 -7.74 37.84 -10.37
N LEU A 112 -9.00 38.20 -10.63
CA LEU A 112 -10.16 37.71 -9.85
C LEU A 112 -10.27 36.17 -9.84
N GLY A 113 -9.85 35.50 -10.92
CA GLY A 113 -9.82 34.04 -11.02
C GLY A 113 -8.84 33.42 -10.02
N GLU A 114 -7.61 33.94 -9.97
CA GLU A 114 -6.57 33.48 -9.03
C GLU A 114 -6.96 33.74 -7.57
N MET A 115 -7.56 34.91 -7.27
CA MET A 115 -8.06 35.21 -5.93
C MET A 115 -9.14 34.20 -5.47
N LYS A 116 -10.09 33.86 -6.36
CA LYS A 116 -11.15 32.88 -6.05
C LYS A 116 -10.59 31.48 -5.85
N THR A 117 -9.63 31.05 -6.68
CA THR A 117 -8.95 29.77 -6.51
C THR A 117 -8.20 29.70 -5.18
N LEU A 118 -7.51 30.79 -4.82
CA LEU A 118 -6.81 30.90 -3.54
C LEU A 118 -7.77 30.87 -2.34
N LEU A 119 -8.93 31.53 -2.46
CA LEU A 119 -9.98 31.47 -1.45
C LEU A 119 -10.50 30.04 -1.23
N GLU A 120 -10.82 29.32 -2.31
CA GLU A 120 -11.27 27.92 -2.21
C GLU A 120 -10.18 27.01 -1.63
N ARG A 121 -8.90 27.26 -1.94
CA ARG A 121 -7.78 26.56 -1.30
C ARG A 121 -7.74 26.80 0.21
N PHE A 122 -7.89 28.04 0.68
CA PHE A 122 -7.92 28.32 2.13
C PHE A 122 -9.19 27.81 2.81
N LYS A 123 -10.34 27.81 2.15
CA LYS A 123 -11.55 27.13 2.65
C LYS A 123 -11.33 25.63 2.82
N HIS A 124 -10.70 24.98 1.84
CA HIS A 124 -10.38 23.56 1.95
C HIS A 124 -9.41 23.27 3.08
N ILE A 125 -8.36 24.07 3.26
CA ILE A 125 -7.44 23.92 4.40
C ILE A 125 -8.17 24.16 5.73
N GLN A 126 -9.10 25.11 5.79
CA GLN A 126 -9.93 25.37 6.96
C GLN A 126 -10.82 24.18 7.30
N GLU A 127 -11.46 23.56 6.31
CA GLU A 127 -12.25 22.33 6.46
C GLU A 127 -11.37 21.14 6.89
N GLU A 128 -10.17 20.99 6.31
CA GLU A 128 -9.19 19.98 6.73
C GLU A 128 -8.83 20.14 8.21
N ILE A 129 -8.55 21.37 8.66
CA ILE A 129 -8.30 21.70 10.07
C ILE A 129 -9.52 21.29 10.90
N GLU A 130 -10.71 21.80 10.58
CA GLU A 130 -11.92 21.49 11.37
C GLU A 130 -12.22 19.99 11.44
N SER A 131 -12.03 19.25 10.34
CA SER A 131 -12.29 17.80 10.27
C SER A 131 -11.38 16.95 11.16
N ARG A 132 -10.16 17.42 11.44
CA ARG A 132 -9.17 16.72 12.27
C ARG A 132 -9.17 17.16 13.73
N ARG A 133 -10.02 18.12 14.13
CA ARG A 133 -10.17 18.54 15.53
C ARG A 133 -10.48 17.38 16.49
N PRO A 134 -11.35 16.40 16.13
CA PRO A 134 -11.62 15.26 17.00
C PRO A 134 -10.37 14.42 17.33
N ASP A 135 -9.41 14.32 16.41
CA ASP A 135 -8.15 13.58 16.63
C ASP A 135 -7.28 14.27 17.70
N LEU A 136 -7.24 15.61 17.69
CA LEU A 136 -6.57 16.40 18.72
C LEU A 136 -7.28 16.29 20.07
N ASP A 137 -8.61 16.39 20.09
CA ASP A 137 -9.39 16.29 21.32
C ASP A 137 -9.22 14.88 21.95
N HIS A 138 -9.21 13.82 21.14
CA HIS A 138 -8.92 12.46 21.61
C HIS A 138 -7.51 12.32 22.21
N LEU A 139 -6.48 12.89 21.55
CA LEU A 139 -5.12 12.93 22.09
C LEU A 139 -5.02 13.73 23.39
N LEU A 140 -5.77 14.82 23.52
CA LEU A 140 -5.84 15.61 24.76
C LEU A 140 -6.44 14.77 25.90
N GLU A 141 -7.57 14.11 25.67
CA GLU A 141 -8.20 13.20 26.64
C GLU A 141 -7.26 12.05 27.03
N GLU A 142 -6.67 11.36 26.05
CA GLU A 142 -5.77 10.24 26.30
C GLU A 142 -4.50 10.68 27.03
N SER A 143 -3.96 11.86 26.73
CA SER A 143 -2.81 12.42 27.45
C SER A 143 -3.11 12.67 28.93
N VAL A 144 -4.36 13.06 29.25
CA VAL A 144 -4.79 13.26 30.64
C VAL A 144 -4.81 11.93 31.38
N GLU A 145 -5.39 10.89 30.78
CA GLU A 145 -5.47 9.55 31.36
C GLU A 145 -4.08 8.90 31.52
N LEU A 146 -3.22 8.99 30.50
CA LEU A 146 -1.86 8.47 30.53
C LEU A 146 -1.00 9.21 31.56
N SER A 147 -1.12 10.54 31.68
CA SER A 147 -0.42 11.31 32.71
C SER A 147 -0.92 10.99 34.12
N GLN A 148 -2.21 10.71 34.31
CA GLN A 148 -2.74 10.24 35.60
C GLN A 148 -2.17 8.85 35.96
N CYS A 149 -2.11 7.93 35.00
CA CYS A 149 -1.51 6.61 35.18
C CYS A 149 0.00 6.69 35.46
N ALA A 150 0.70 7.60 34.78
CA ALA A 150 2.14 7.77 34.88
C ALA A 150 2.62 8.61 36.07
N LYS A 151 1.73 9.40 36.68
CA LYS A 151 2.06 10.45 37.68
C LYS A 151 3.13 11.43 37.18
N LYS A 152 3.12 11.70 35.87
CA LYS A 152 3.99 12.66 35.17
C LYS A 152 3.16 13.41 34.12
N ASP A 153 3.32 14.74 34.05
CA ASP A 153 2.54 15.59 33.14
C ASP A 153 3.20 15.84 31.77
N GLU A 154 4.28 15.12 31.43
CA GLU A 154 5.01 15.29 30.16
C GLU A 154 4.12 15.10 28.92
N ALA A 155 3.25 14.08 28.90
CA ALA A 155 2.31 13.86 27.79
C ALA A 155 1.30 15.00 27.63
N LYS A 156 0.70 15.47 28.73
CA LYS A 156 -0.18 16.65 28.72
C LYS A 156 0.53 17.91 28.23
N LYS A 157 1.81 18.08 28.55
CA LYS A 157 2.57 19.25 28.09
C LYS A 157 2.72 19.23 26.58
N HIS A 158 3.10 18.08 26.00
CA HIS A 158 3.24 17.95 24.55
C HIS A 158 1.92 18.08 23.79
N THR A 159 0.81 17.53 24.30
CA THR A 159 -0.49 17.72 23.65
C THR A 159 -1.03 19.15 23.78
N LYS A 160 -0.75 19.86 24.88
CA LYS A 160 -1.03 21.30 24.98
C LYS A 160 -0.21 22.16 24.03
N GLU A 161 1.05 21.79 23.77
CA GLU A 161 1.87 22.46 22.75
C GLU A 161 1.27 22.25 21.34
N LEU A 162 0.77 21.05 21.04
CA LEU A 162 0.05 20.77 19.79
C LEU A 162 -1.28 21.53 19.72
N GLU A 163 -2.04 21.62 20.81
CA GLU A 163 -3.28 22.42 20.87
C GLU A 163 -3.01 23.91 20.60
N ALA A 164 -1.96 24.48 21.20
CA ALA A 164 -1.58 25.87 20.95
C ALA A 164 -1.16 26.11 19.49
N ARG A 165 -0.41 25.18 18.88
CA ARG A 165 -0.05 25.24 17.45
C ARG A 165 -1.28 25.13 16.56
N TRP A 166 -2.18 24.21 16.89
CA TRP A 166 -3.45 24.02 16.19
C TRP A 166 -4.31 25.29 16.20
N ASP A 167 -4.52 25.87 17.38
CA ASP A 167 -5.33 27.09 17.51
C ASP A 167 -4.72 28.25 16.74
N LYS A 168 -3.39 28.39 16.80
CA LYS A 168 -2.66 29.36 15.98
C LYS A 168 -2.86 29.12 14.48
N LEU A 169 -2.68 27.88 14.01
CA LEU A 169 -2.88 27.51 12.61
C LEU A 169 -4.30 27.84 12.14
N ASN A 170 -5.31 27.53 12.97
CA ASN A 170 -6.71 27.82 12.70
C ASN A 170 -6.96 29.34 12.60
N VAL A 171 -6.40 30.13 13.52
CA VAL A 171 -6.49 31.60 13.47
C VAL A 171 -5.79 32.17 12.24
N ASP A 172 -4.58 31.70 11.93
CA ASP A 172 -3.79 32.14 10.78
C ASP A 172 -4.49 31.80 9.45
N CYS A 173 -5.13 30.61 9.38
CA CYS A 173 -5.88 30.16 8.21
C CYS A 173 -7.14 31.02 8.01
N LYS A 174 -7.93 31.24 9.08
CA LYS A 174 -9.08 32.15 9.04
C LYS A 174 -8.69 33.55 8.63
N ALA A 175 -7.61 34.10 9.19
CA ALA A 175 -7.12 35.44 8.86
C ALA A 175 -6.71 35.56 7.38
N LYS A 176 -6.03 34.53 6.82
CA LYS A 176 -5.68 34.48 5.39
C LYS A 176 -6.92 34.37 4.51
N ARG A 177 -7.88 33.52 4.86
CA ARG A 177 -9.16 33.39 4.16
C ARG A 177 -9.91 34.73 4.11
N GLU A 178 -10.09 35.37 5.27
CA GLU A 178 -10.75 36.68 5.39
C GLU A 178 -9.98 37.77 4.64
N SER A 179 -8.64 37.71 4.61
CA SER A 179 -7.82 38.65 3.84
C SER A 179 -8.05 38.53 2.33
N VAL A 180 -8.18 37.31 1.80
CA VAL A 180 -8.47 37.07 0.38
C VAL A 180 -9.94 37.39 0.06
N GLU A 181 -10.89 37.10 0.96
CA GLU A 181 -12.29 37.54 0.80
C GLU A 181 -12.38 39.06 0.73
N ARG A 182 -11.65 39.78 1.59
CA ARG A 182 -11.55 41.24 1.54
C ARG A 182 -10.92 41.73 0.25
N GLU A 183 -9.88 41.05 -0.23
CA GLU A 183 -9.23 41.34 -1.53
C GLU A 183 -10.21 41.26 -2.69
N ILE A 184 -10.96 40.15 -2.77
CA ILE A 184 -11.98 39.92 -3.79
C ILE A 184 -13.06 41.00 -3.70
N GLN A 185 -13.48 41.35 -2.48
CA GLN A 185 -14.50 42.37 -2.26
C GLN A 185 -14.02 43.75 -2.72
N GLU A 186 -12.80 44.16 -2.35
CA GLU A 186 -12.21 45.44 -2.76
C GLU A 186 -12.04 45.53 -4.28
N HIS A 187 -11.48 44.48 -4.91
CA HIS A 187 -11.32 44.40 -6.36
C HIS A 187 -12.67 44.47 -7.09
N SER A 188 -13.66 43.70 -6.63
CA SER A 188 -15.01 43.70 -7.21
C SER A 188 -15.72 45.05 -7.02
N THR A 189 -15.52 45.71 -5.87
CA THR A 189 -16.09 47.03 -5.59
C THR A 189 -15.50 48.09 -6.51
N TYR A 190 -14.19 48.05 -6.78
CA TYR A 190 -13.54 48.94 -7.75
C TYR A 190 -14.10 48.73 -9.16
N GLN A 191 -14.11 47.48 -9.65
CA GLN A 191 -14.64 47.14 -10.98
C GLN A 191 -16.10 47.55 -11.15
N GLN A 192 -16.94 47.30 -10.15
CA GLN A 192 -18.34 47.73 -10.16
C GLN A 192 -18.47 49.25 -10.19
N SER A 193 -17.69 49.97 -9.37
CA SER A 193 -17.71 51.44 -9.33
C SER A 193 -17.24 52.04 -10.66
N LEU A 194 -16.28 51.41 -11.33
CA LEU A 194 -15.80 51.81 -12.66
C LEU A 194 -16.92 51.63 -13.71
N GLN A 195 -17.55 50.45 -13.74
CA GLN A 195 -18.65 50.15 -14.66
C GLN A 195 -19.86 51.07 -14.43
N ASP A 196 -20.23 51.32 -13.16
CA ASP A 196 -21.32 52.23 -12.81
C ASP A 196 -21.02 53.66 -13.26
N THR A 197 -19.74 54.07 -13.18
CA THR A 197 -19.29 55.37 -13.68
C THR A 197 -19.36 55.46 -15.20
N GLU A 198 -18.87 54.45 -15.93
CA GLU A 198 -18.96 54.40 -17.40
C GLU A 198 -20.43 54.42 -17.87
N LYS A 199 -21.30 53.66 -17.20
CA LYS A 199 -22.74 53.65 -17.48
C LYS A 199 -23.38 55.01 -17.21
N TRP A 200 -23.04 55.64 -16.09
CA TRP A 200 -23.55 56.98 -15.75
C TRP A 200 -23.07 58.02 -16.77
N LEU A 201 -21.79 58.00 -17.16
CA LEU A 201 -21.25 58.89 -18.19
C LEU A 201 -22.01 58.73 -19.52
N LEU A 202 -22.29 57.49 -19.94
CA LEU A 202 -23.06 57.22 -21.14
C LEU A 202 -24.49 57.77 -21.02
N GLN A 203 -25.18 57.50 -19.91
CA GLN A 203 -26.55 57.98 -19.68
C GLN A 203 -26.64 59.50 -19.70
N ILE A 204 -25.73 60.18 -19.00
CA ILE A 204 -25.67 61.64 -18.95
C ILE A 204 -25.29 62.23 -20.31
N SER A 205 -24.40 61.57 -21.07
CA SER A 205 -24.07 62.03 -22.43
C SER A 205 -25.28 62.08 -23.35
N PHE A 206 -26.20 61.10 -23.25
CA PHE A 206 -27.46 61.11 -24.00
C PHE A 206 -28.40 62.22 -23.54
N GLN A 207 -28.54 62.44 -22.23
CA GLN A 207 -29.35 63.54 -21.71
C GLN A 207 -28.78 64.91 -22.15
N LEU A 208 -27.46 65.07 -22.10
CA LEU A 208 -26.78 66.27 -22.52
C LEU A 208 -26.92 66.53 -24.02
N MET A 209 -26.88 65.47 -24.83
CA MET A 209 -27.13 65.55 -26.28
C MET A 209 -28.56 65.97 -26.59
N ALA A 210 -29.55 65.52 -25.82
CA ALA A 210 -30.93 65.95 -25.95
C ALA A 210 -31.08 67.45 -25.67
N HIS A 211 -30.50 67.96 -24.58
CA HIS A 211 -30.52 69.39 -24.25
C HIS A 211 -29.79 70.25 -25.30
N ASN A 212 -28.73 69.73 -25.91
CA ASN A 212 -27.99 70.41 -26.99
C ASN A 212 -28.73 70.43 -28.35
N SER A 213 -29.88 69.75 -28.46
CA SER A 213 -30.59 69.55 -29.73
C SER A 213 -32.02 70.12 -29.75
N LEU A 214 -32.38 70.98 -28.80
CA LEU A 214 -33.74 71.54 -28.69
C LEU A 214 -33.95 72.76 -29.60
N TYR A 215 -35.18 72.91 -30.08
CA TYR A 215 -35.61 74.05 -30.90
C TYR A 215 -36.25 75.11 -30.00
N ILE A 216 -35.63 76.28 -29.87
CA ILE A 216 -36.06 77.36 -28.97
C ILE A 216 -36.32 78.62 -29.79
N THR A 217 -37.50 79.22 -29.63
CA THR A 217 -37.98 80.33 -30.48
C THR A 217 -38.31 81.62 -29.72
N ASN A 218 -38.37 81.57 -28.39
CA ASN A 218 -38.73 82.73 -27.58
C ASN A 218 -38.08 82.72 -26.18
N ARG A 219 -38.24 83.83 -25.47
CA ARG A 219 -37.67 84.07 -24.14
C ARG A 219 -38.15 83.06 -23.09
N GLU A 220 -39.45 82.73 -23.08
CA GLU A 220 -40.05 81.84 -22.07
C GLU A 220 -39.54 80.40 -22.21
N GLN A 221 -39.48 79.89 -23.44
CA GLN A 221 -38.89 78.58 -23.75
C GLN A 221 -37.41 78.52 -23.35
N THR A 222 -36.65 79.59 -23.63
CA THR A 222 -35.23 79.68 -23.23
C THR A 222 -35.07 79.58 -21.71
N GLN A 223 -35.93 80.25 -20.96
CA GLN A 223 -35.90 80.27 -19.49
C GLN A 223 -36.25 78.90 -18.88
N GLU A 224 -37.26 78.22 -19.40
CA GLU A 224 -37.63 76.86 -18.94
C GLU A 224 -36.49 75.87 -19.19
N GLN A 225 -35.84 75.97 -20.35
CA GLN A 225 -34.71 75.12 -20.70
C GLN A 225 -33.47 75.36 -19.85
N ILE A 226 -33.22 76.62 -19.43
CA ILE A 226 -32.17 76.93 -18.46
C ILE A 226 -32.44 76.21 -17.13
N VAL A 227 -33.68 76.22 -16.63
CA VAL A 227 -34.03 75.54 -15.36
C VAL A 227 -33.80 74.02 -15.47
N GLN A 228 -34.25 73.40 -16.55
CA GLN A 228 -34.05 71.97 -16.78
C GLN A 228 -32.55 71.62 -16.94
N HIS A 229 -31.79 72.45 -17.64
CA HIS A 229 -30.36 72.24 -17.86
C HIS A 229 -29.52 72.51 -16.59
N ASP A 230 -29.91 73.45 -15.75
CA ASP A 230 -29.25 73.72 -14.47
C ASP A 230 -29.39 72.55 -13.49
N ALA A 231 -30.53 71.86 -13.50
CA ALA A 231 -30.70 70.62 -12.73
C ALA A 231 -29.74 69.52 -13.22
N LEU A 232 -29.64 69.32 -14.54
CA LEU A 232 -28.71 68.36 -15.14
C LEU A 232 -27.24 68.71 -14.83
N LEU A 233 -26.87 69.99 -14.91
CA LEU A 233 -25.52 70.46 -14.58
C LEU A 233 -25.18 70.22 -13.10
N ALA A 234 -26.13 70.44 -12.19
CA ALA A 234 -25.95 70.17 -10.77
C ALA A 234 -25.73 68.66 -10.51
N ASP A 235 -26.47 67.79 -11.20
CA ASP A 235 -26.28 66.34 -11.12
C ASP A 235 -24.91 65.91 -11.64
N ILE A 236 -24.45 66.51 -12.76
CA ILE A 236 -23.09 66.28 -13.27
C ILE A 236 -22.05 66.69 -12.22
N GLN A 237 -22.16 67.88 -11.65
CA GLN A 237 -21.20 68.39 -10.67
C GLN A 237 -21.15 67.55 -9.38
N ARG A 238 -22.29 67.04 -8.90
CA ARG A 238 -22.35 66.18 -7.71
C ARG A 238 -21.61 64.86 -7.89
N TYR A 239 -21.59 64.33 -9.12
CA TYR A 239 -20.95 63.06 -9.43
C TYR A 239 -19.42 63.08 -9.28
N GLN A 240 -18.80 64.27 -9.25
CA GLN A 240 -17.37 64.42 -8.94
C GLN A 240 -16.97 63.65 -7.67
N SER A 241 -17.81 63.66 -6.64
CA SER A 241 -17.56 62.93 -5.38
C SER A 241 -17.48 61.42 -5.57
N THR A 242 -18.34 60.85 -6.42
CA THR A 242 -18.33 59.41 -6.75
C THR A 242 -17.10 59.05 -7.57
N LEU A 243 -16.68 59.95 -8.46
CA LEU A 243 -15.50 59.78 -9.28
C LEU A 243 -14.19 59.88 -8.47
N ASP A 244 -14.18 60.69 -7.41
CA ASP A 244 -13.06 60.76 -6.47
C ASP A 244 -12.96 59.50 -5.57
N ASP A 245 -14.10 58.95 -5.12
CA ASP A 245 -14.15 57.63 -4.45
C ASP A 245 -13.65 56.50 -5.37
N LEU A 246 -14.02 56.52 -6.66
CA LEU A 246 -13.49 55.57 -7.66
C LEU A 246 -11.96 55.67 -7.79
N LYS A 247 -11.39 56.88 -7.78
CA LYS A 247 -9.93 57.07 -7.81
C LYS A 247 -9.27 56.54 -6.56
N GLU A 248 -9.86 56.73 -5.38
CA GLU A 248 -9.32 56.21 -4.12
C GLU A 248 -9.30 54.68 -4.10
N LYS A 249 -10.39 54.05 -4.56
CA LYS A 249 -10.46 52.59 -4.76
C LYS A 249 -9.41 52.10 -5.75
N GLY A 250 -9.24 52.80 -6.89
CA GLY A 250 -8.23 52.47 -7.89
C GLY A 250 -6.79 52.59 -7.37
N ARG A 251 -6.48 53.67 -6.62
CA ARG A 251 -5.17 53.84 -5.96
C ARG A 251 -4.88 52.74 -4.94
N SER A 252 -5.89 52.31 -4.19
CA SER A 252 -5.76 51.19 -3.26
C SER A 252 -5.39 49.88 -3.99
N GLN A 253 -5.98 49.62 -5.16
CA GLN A 253 -5.60 48.47 -5.99
C GLN A 253 -4.17 48.59 -6.51
N ILE A 254 -3.75 49.77 -6.99
CA ILE A 254 -2.36 50.02 -7.40
C ILE A 254 -1.40 49.74 -6.24
N GLN A 255 -1.65 50.30 -5.06
CA GLN A 255 -0.79 50.12 -3.88
C GLN A 255 -0.62 48.64 -3.51
N ARG A 256 -1.69 47.84 -3.65
CA ARG A 256 -1.67 46.41 -3.32
C ARG A 256 -0.84 45.59 -4.30
N TYR A 257 -0.92 45.88 -5.59
CA TYR A 257 -0.36 45.02 -6.63
C TYR A 257 0.87 45.57 -7.35
N VAL A 258 1.21 46.86 -7.25
CA VAL A 258 2.32 47.46 -8.01
C VAL A 258 3.67 46.77 -7.80
N MET A 259 3.90 46.17 -6.64
CA MET A 259 5.14 45.42 -6.34
C MET A 259 5.17 44.03 -7.00
N ALA A 260 4.01 43.40 -7.19
CA ALA A 260 3.84 42.07 -7.74
C ALA A 260 3.63 42.10 -9.26
N THR A 261 2.75 42.99 -9.71
CA THR A 261 2.37 43.22 -11.10
C THR A 261 2.54 44.72 -11.42
N PRO A 262 3.76 45.17 -11.78
CA PRO A 262 4.04 46.59 -12.04
C PRO A 262 3.16 47.20 -13.15
N ASP A 263 2.79 46.38 -14.15
CA ASP A 263 1.96 46.80 -15.29
C ASP A 263 0.50 47.12 -14.90
N ILE A 264 0.06 46.80 -13.67
CA ILE A 264 -1.29 47.15 -13.22
C ILE A 264 -1.46 48.67 -13.04
N GLN A 265 -0.38 49.36 -12.65
CA GLN A 265 -0.41 50.80 -12.41
C GLN A 265 -0.80 51.57 -13.67
N PRO A 266 -0.11 51.43 -14.82
CA PRO A 266 -0.50 52.15 -16.03
C PRO A 266 -1.90 51.76 -16.55
N VAL A 267 -2.37 50.53 -16.28
CA VAL A 267 -3.73 50.10 -16.67
C VAL A 267 -4.80 50.84 -15.87
N ILE A 268 -4.71 50.82 -14.54
CA ILE A 268 -5.68 51.49 -13.66
C ILE A 268 -5.61 53.01 -13.83
N GLU A 269 -4.41 53.58 -13.93
CA GLU A 269 -4.24 55.01 -14.19
C GLU A 269 -4.89 55.43 -15.52
N ARG A 270 -4.77 54.61 -16.57
CA ARG A 270 -5.43 54.85 -17.85
C ARG A 270 -6.95 54.76 -17.74
N GLN A 271 -7.50 53.76 -17.05
CA GLN A 271 -8.94 53.64 -16.82
C GLN A 271 -9.50 54.88 -16.08
N LEU A 272 -8.83 55.30 -15.01
CA LEU A 272 -9.19 56.50 -14.25
C LEU A 272 -9.05 57.79 -15.08
N SER A 273 -8.00 57.91 -15.90
CA SER A 273 -7.80 59.06 -16.79
C SER A 273 -8.90 59.15 -17.83
N ASN A 274 -9.24 58.05 -18.51
CA ASN A 274 -10.29 58.01 -19.53
C ASN A 274 -11.65 58.47 -18.99
N VAL A 275 -12.02 57.96 -17.81
CA VAL A 275 -13.27 58.32 -17.12
C VAL A 275 -13.26 59.78 -16.66
N GLN A 276 -12.13 60.27 -16.13
CA GLN A 276 -11.98 61.68 -15.76
C GLN A 276 -12.05 62.63 -16.96
N GLU A 277 -11.40 62.28 -18.07
CA GLU A 277 -11.41 63.06 -19.31
C GLU A 277 -12.81 63.12 -19.92
N SER A 278 -13.53 61.98 -19.90
CA SER A 278 -14.93 61.91 -20.34
C SER A 278 -15.85 62.77 -19.48
N TYR A 279 -15.70 62.71 -18.15
CA TYR A 279 -16.42 63.57 -17.21
C TYR A 279 -16.12 65.05 -17.45
N ASN A 280 -14.84 65.42 -17.59
CA ASN A 280 -14.42 66.80 -17.85
C ASN A 280 -15.01 67.33 -19.17
N SER A 281 -15.03 66.49 -20.20
CA SER A 281 -15.60 66.83 -21.51
C SER A 281 -17.12 67.05 -21.43
N LEU A 282 -17.84 66.22 -20.68
CA LEU A 282 -19.28 66.39 -20.43
C LEU A 282 -19.55 67.67 -19.62
N LEU A 283 -18.80 67.90 -18.54
CA LEU A 283 -18.94 69.10 -17.72
C LEU A 283 -18.67 70.38 -18.52
N TYR A 284 -17.60 70.39 -19.33
CA TYR A 284 -17.29 71.50 -20.23
C TYR A 284 -18.42 71.75 -21.23
N THR A 285 -18.92 70.69 -21.87
CA THR A 285 -20.04 70.79 -22.83
C THR A 285 -21.31 71.31 -22.17
N ALA A 286 -21.64 70.85 -20.96
CA ALA A 286 -22.77 71.33 -20.19
C ALA A 286 -22.63 72.81 -19.83
N GLN A 287 -21.45 73.23 -19.37
CA GLN A 287 -21.17 74.65 -19.10
C GLN A 287 -21.31 75.51 -20.37
N GLN A 288 -20.88 74.99 -21.52
CA GLN A 288 -21.00 75.69 -22.80
C GLN A 288 -22.46 75.83 -23.26
N ILE A 289 -23.30 74.80 -23.07
CA ILE A 289 -24.74 74.86 -23.37
C ILE A 289 -25.41 75.88 -22.46
N LYS A 290 -25.12 75.86 -21.15
CA LYS A 290 -25.60 76.87 -20.20
C LYS A 290 -25.22 78.29 -20.62
N ALA A 291 -23.97 78.52 -21.02
CA ALA A 291 -23.51 79.83 -21.49
C ALA A 291 -24.28 80.28 -22.74
N ARG A 292 -24.44 79.41 -23.75
CA ARG A 292 -25.21 79.72 -24.96
C ARG A 292 -26.68 80.06 -24.67
N LEU A 293 -27.34 79.30 -23.80
CA LEU A 293 -28.72 79.57 -23.38
C LEU A 293 -28.83 80.92 -22.64
N SER A 294 -27.88 81.21 -21.75
CA SER A 294 -27.85 82.48 -20.99
C SER A 294 -27.62 83.69 -21.91
N ASP A 295 -26.68 83.57 -22.86
CA ASP A 295 -26.38 84.63 -23.84
C ASP A 295 -27.59 84.90 -24.74
N SER A 296 -28.30 83.86 -25.17
CA SER A 296 -29.50 84.04 -25.99
C SER A 296 -30.66 84.63 -25.20
N LEU A 297 -30.83 84.26 -23.92
CA LEU A 297 -31.83 84.86 -23.05
C LEU A 297 -31.62 86.38 -22.96
N ALA A 298 -30.36 86.81 -22.79
CA ALA A 298 -30.00 88.23 -22.77
C ALA A 298 -30.30 88.94 -24.11
N LYS A 299 -30.07 88.27 -25.25
CA LYS A 299 -30.39 88.82 -26.58
C LYS A 299 -31.90 88.95 -26.83
N PHE A 300 -32.71 87.98 -26.40
CA PHE A 300 -34.17 88.08 -26.49
C PHE A 300 -34.71 89.26 -25.64
N GLN A 301 -34.16 89.47 -24.44
CA GLN A 301 -34.50 90.62 -23.60
C GLN A 301 -34.13 91.95 -24.29
N GLN A 302 -32.91 92.07 -24.83
CA GLN A 302 -32.48 93.27 -25.55
C GLN A 302 -33.36 93.58 -26.77
N TYR A 303 -33.77 92.55 -27.52
CA TYR A 303 -34.68 92.71 -28.65
C TYR A 303 -36.05 93.27 -28.20
N GLU A 304 -36.65 92.72 -27.14
CA GLU A 304 -37.91 93.24 -26.57
C GLU A 304 -37.76 94.71 -26.11
N ASP A 305 -36.65 95.07 -25.45
CA ASP A 305 -36.35 96.44 -25.01
C ASP A 305 -36.17 97.43 -26.18
N THR A 306 -35.54 96.98 -27.28
CA THR A 306 -35.34 97.84 -28.47
C THR A 306 -36.63 98.15 -29.20
N LEU A 307 -37.57 97.20 -29.28
CA LEU A 307 -38.89 97.44 -29.87
C LEU A 307 -39.64 98.53 -29.10
N GLU A 308 -39.56 98.51 -27.76
CA GLU A 308 -40.15 99.55 -26.91
C GLU A 308 -39.55 100.93 -27.15
N SER A 309 -38.22 101.01 -27.28
CA SER A 309 -37.53 102.29 -27.54
C SER A 309 -37.85 102.89 -28.92
N ILE A 310 -37.98 102.06 -29.96
CA ILE A 310 -38.33 102.52 -31.31
C ILE A 310 -39.77 103.06 -31.32
N MET A 311 -40.70 102.37 -30.66
CA MET A 311 -42.08 102.86 -30.52
C MET A 311 -42.14 104.26 -29.92
N ALA A 312 -41.38 104.51 -28.84
CA ALA A 312 -41.33 105.83 -28.21
C ALA A 312 -40.73 106.91 -29.15
N SER A 313 -39.78 106.55 -30.00
CA SER A 313 -39.15 107.49 -30.95
C SER A 313 -40.09 107.86 -32.12
N LEU A 314 -40.96 106.93 -32.52
CA LEU A 314 -42.01 107.17 -33.51
C LEU A 314 -43.05 108.17 -32.99
N ASP A 315 -43.42 108.07 -31.71
CA ASP A 315 -44.34 109.02 -31.06
C ASP A 315 -43.82 110.47 -31.10
N GLU A 316 -42.50 110.69 -31.12
CA GLU A 316 -41.88 112.03 -31.20
C GLU A 316 -41.82 112.63 -32.61
N CYS A 317 -41.68 111.82 -33.67
CA CYS A 317 -41.42 112.30 -35.04
C CYS A 317 -42.69 112.66 -35.81
N GLU A 318 -43.81 112.01 -35.47
CA GLU A 318 -45.13 112.18 -36.10
C GLU A 318 -45.61 113.65 -36.25
N PRO A 319 -45.47 114.56 -35.27
CA PRO A 319 -45.92 115.96 -35.42
C PRO A 319 -45.05 116.84 -36.34
N LEU A 320 -43.79 116.47 -36.62
CA LEU A 320 -42.87 117.29 -37.43
C LEU A 320 -43.09 117.12 -38.93
N VAL A 321 -43.62 115.97 -39.34
CA VAL A 321 -43.89 115.63 -40.74
C VAL A 321 -45.20 116.28 -41.23
N THR A 322 -46.11 116.65 -40.32
CA THR A 322 -47.50 117.07 -40.63
C THR A 322 -47.74 118.60 -40.77
N GLN A 323 -46.73 119.50 -40.63
CA GLN A 323 -46.87 120.97 -40.84
C GLN A 323 -46.37 121.47 -42.23
N GLY A 324 -47.16 122.24 -43.01
CA GLY A 324 -46.87 122.70 -44.40
C GLY A 324 -46.32 124.13 -44.61
N VAL A 325 -45.69 124.45 -45.78
CA VAL A 325 -45.02 125.76 -46.14
C VAL A 325 -45.13 126.09 -47.68
N GLY A 326 -45.07 127.38 -48.12
CA GLY A 326 -45.25 127.90 -49.53
C GLY A 326 -44.03 128.56 -50.26
N ASP A 327 -44.21 129.05 -51.52
CA ASP A 327 -43.21 129.30 -52.63
C ASP A 327 -42.18 130.50 -52.54
N PRO A 328 -40.94 130.42 -53.12
CA PRO A 328 -39.87 131.45 -53.06
C PRO A 328 -39.59 132.27 -54.37
N LEU A 329 -39.03 133.49 -54.25
CA LEU A 329 -38.88 134.50 -55.34
C LEU A 329 -37.44 134.84 -55.80
N THR A 330 -36.40 134.26 -55.20
CA THR A 330 -34.97 134.51 -55.54
C THR A 330 -34.10 133.24 -55.54
N LEU A 331 -32.94 133.26 -56.22
CA LEU A 331 -31.99 132.14 -56.26
C LEU A 331 -31.52 131.68 -54.86
N ALA A 332 -31.61 132.54 -53.83
CA ALA A 332 -31.16 132.27 -52.46
C ALA A 332 -32.24 131.70 -51.52
N GLU A 333 -33.50 132.17 -51.55
CA GLU A 333 -34.59 131.70 -50.66
C GLU A 333 -35.05 130.27 -50.97
N ALA A 334 -34.95 129.85 -52.24
CA ALA A 334 -35.26 128.48 -52.67
C ALA A 334 -34.30 127.42 -52.10
N GLN A 335 -33.12 127.82 -51.59
CA GLN A 335 -32.09 126.91 -51.10
C GLN A 335 -32.25 126.56 -49.60
N GLU A 336 -32.90 127.39 -48.76
CA GLU A 336 -33.00 127.18 -47.29
C GLU A 336 -34.12 126.20 -46.88
N GLN A 337 -35.29 126.28 -47.51
CA GLN A 337 -36.44 125.41 -47.19
C GLN A 337 -36.22 123.93 -47.60
N LEU A 338 -35.34 123.69 -48.57
CA LEU A 338 -34.93 122.35 -49.00
C LEU A 338 -34.16 121.60 -47.90
N GLU A 339 -33.46 122.31 -47.01
CA GLU A 339 -32.53 121.71 -46.06
C GLU A 339 -33.24 121.19 -44.79
N GLN A 340 -34.28 121.87 -44.29
CA GLN A 340 -35.03 121.43 -43.11
C GLN A 340 -35.80 120.11 -43.34
N ALA A 341 -36.37 119.91 -44.53
CA ALA A 341 -37.09 118.69 -44.89
C ALA A 341 -36.16 117.46 -44.97
N ARG A 342 -34.87 117.64 -45.27
CA ARG A 342 -33.88 116.55 -45.30
C ARG A 342 -33.59 115.96 -43.92
N VAL A 343 -33.57 116.80 -42.87
CA VAL A 343 -33.17 116.38 -41.51
C VAL A 343 -34.14 115.37 -40.90
N VAL A 344 -35.47 115.61 -41.01
CA VAL A 344 -36.49 114.73 -40.42
C VAL A 344 -36.57 113.38 -41.14
N HIS A 345 -36.49 113.37 -42.47
CA HIS A 345 -36.45 112.14 -43.27
C HIS A 345 -35.25 111.25 -42.89
N ASN A 346 -34.07 111.86 -42.67
CA ASN A 346 -32.88 111.13 -42.25
C ASN A 346 -33.02 110.48 -40.86
N ARG A 347 -33.74 111.10 -39.92
CA ARG A 347 -33.96 110.54 -38.57
C ARG A 347 -34.84 109.28 -38.60
N LEU A 348 -35.95 109.30 -39.37
CA LEU A 348 -36.84 108.14 -39.52
C LEU A 348 -36.14 106.96 -40.21
N GLN A 349 -35.26 107.23 -41.19
CA GLN A 349 -34.45 106.16 -41.78
C GLN A 349 -33.40 105.57 -40.83
N GLY A 350 -32.95 106.34 -39.84
CA GLY A 350 -32.12 105.84 -38.74
C GLY A 350 -32.83 104.77 -37.91
N GLU A 351 -34.08 105.02 -37.49
CA GLU A 351 -34.87 104.04 -36.72
C GLU A 351 -35.23 102.78 -37.54
N LYS A 352 -35.45 102.91 -38.87
CA LYS A 352 -35.66 101.75 -39.77
C LYS A 352 -34.45 100.84 -39.82
N THR A 353 -33.26 101.44 -39.88
CA THR A 353 -31.99 100.69 -39.84
C THR A 353 -31.79 100.01 -38.49
N ARG A 354 -32.12 100.70 -37.39
CA ARG A 354 -32.00 100.18 -36.02
C ARG A 354 -32.93 98.98 -35.76
N LEU A 355 -34.16 99.02 -36.26
CA LEU A 355 -35.11 97.89 -36.19
C LEU A 355 -34.58 96.66 -36.94
N ALA A 356 -34.05 96.84 -38.14
CA ALA A 356 -33.49 95.75 -38.95
C ALA A 356 -32.32 95.05 -38.26
N VAL A 357 -31.44 95.81 -37.58
CA VAL A 357 -30.32 95.26 -36.81
C VAL A 357 -30.79 94.45 -35.60
N ALA A 358 -31.81 94.93 -34.87
CA ALA A 358 -32.36 94.21 -33.72
C ALA A 358 -33.02 92.88 -34.11
N VAL A 359 -33.76 92.86 -35.21
CA VAL A 359 -34.40 91.64 -35.75
C VAL A 359 -33.33 90.63 -36.18
N GLN A 360 -32.31 91.07 -36.94
CA GLN A 360 -31.22 90.20 -37.37
C GLN A 360 -30.43 89.60 -36.19
N ALA A 361 -30.23 90.38 -35.12
CA ALA A 361 -29.57 89.91 -33.91
C ALA A 361 -30.42 88.87 -33.14
N CYS A 362 -31.75 89.02 -33.13
CA CYS A 362 -32.69 88.08 -32.51
C CYS A 362 -32.77 86.76 -33.29
N GLU A 363 -32.87 86.82 -34.62
CA GLU A 363 -32.84 85.64 -35.49
C GLU A 363 -31.51 84.87 -35.37
N ALA A 364 -30.39 85.59 -35.31
CA ALA A 364 -29.09 84.98 -35.08
C ALA A 364 -28.98 84.32 -33.69
N ALA A 365 -29.61 84.88 -32.65
CA ALA A 365 -29.66 84.27 -31.33
C ALA A 365 -30.45 82.95 -31.33
N ALA A 366 -31.63 82.92 -31.95
CA ALA A 366 -32.45 81.72 -32.10
C ALA A 366 -31.74 80.61 -32.91
N ALA A 367 -31.01 80.99 -33.97
CA ALA A 367 -30.22 80.09 -34.80
C ALA A 367 -28.95 79.54 -34.11
N CYS A 368 -28.41 80.24 -33.10
CA CYS A 368 -27.25 79.76 -32.34
C CYS A 368 -27.59 78.67 -31.32
N ILE A 369 -28.85 78.59 -30.87
CA ILE A 369 -29.31 77.55 -29.96
C ILE A 369 -29.89 76.36 -30.73
N SER A 370 -30.68 76.66 -31.77
CA SER A 370 -31.40 75.65 -32.55
C SER A 370 -30.48 75.03 -33.60
N ARG A 371 -30.46 73.70 -33.75
CA ARG A 371 -29.84 73.08 -34.92
C ARG A 371 -30.57 73.53 -36.20
N PRO A 372 -29.89 73.64 -37.35
CA PRO A 372 -30.59 73.78 -38.62
C PRO A 372 -31.49 72.56 -38.79
N SER A 373 -32.81 72.77 -38.82
CA SER A 373 -33.73 71.77 -39.35
C SER A 373 -33.23 71.35 -40.74
N SER A 374 -33.41 70.08 -41.11
CA SER A 374 -33.11 69.65 -42.48
C SER A 374 -33.79 70.60 -43.49
N PRO A 375 -33.27 70.75 -44.73
CA PRO A 375 -33.68 71.82 -45.67
C PRO A 375 -35.16 71.85 -46.08
N GLN A 376 -36.01 70.97 -45.53
CA GLN A 376 -37.40 70.75 -45.91
C GLN A 376 -38.45 71.30 -44.92
N ASP A 377 -38.06 71.77 -43.72
CA ASP A 377 -38.99 72.41 -42.77
C ASP A 377 -38.59 73.88 -42.53
N THR A 378 -38.94 74.76 -43.48
CA THR A 378 -38.90 76.21 -43.29
C THR A 378 -40.18 76.69 -42.62
N ALA A 379 -40.44 76.24 -41.40
CA ALA A 379 -41.45 76.88 -40.55
C ALA A 379 -40.82 78.18 -40.02
N HIS A 380 -41.01 79.30 -40.74
CA HIS A 380 -40.66 80.62 -40.23
C HIS A 380 -41.32 80.79 -38.85
N ALA A 381 -40.52 81.09 -37.82
CA ALA A 381 -41.05 81.41 -36.52
C ALA A 381 -42.05 82.57 -36.67
N PRO A 382 -43.25 82.50 -36.05
CA PRO A 382 -44.23 83.57 -36.17
C PRO A 382 -43.62 84.88 -35.65
N ILE A 383 -43.61 85.90 -36.50
CA ILE A 383 -43.11 87.24 -36.14
C ILE A 383 -43.96 87.75 -34.97
N PRO A 384 -43.35 88.19 -33.85
CA PRO A 384 -44.11 88.70 -32.72
C PRO A 384 -45.03 89.85 -33.14
N ASP A 385 -46.30 89.84 -32.71
CA ASP A 385 -47.29 90.87 -33.05
C ASP A 385 -46.81 92.30 -32.77
N ARG A 386 -45.98 92.44 -31.72
CA ARG A 386 -45.37 93.70 -31.32
C ARG A 386 -44.38 94.24 -32.38
N GLU A 387 -43.60 93.39 -33.02
CA GLU A 387 -42.68 93.79 -34.09
C GLU A 387 -43.43 94.27 -35.34
N ILE A 388 -44.52 93.57 -35.70
CA ILE A 388 -45.36 93.93 -36.85
C ILE A 388 -45.93 95.34 -36.67
N ALA A 389 -46.40 95.68 -35.47
CA ALA A 389 -46.93 97.01 -35.17
C ALA A 389 -45.89 98.13 -35.35
N VAL A 390 -44.62 97.90 -34.99
CA VAL A 390 -43.53 98.89 -35.17
C VAL A 390 -43.19 99.10 -36.64
N ARG A 391 -43.10 98.01 -37.42
CA ARG A 391 -42.74 98.07 -38.86
C ARG A 391 -43.73 98.92 -39.66
N VAL A 392 -45.03 98.67 -39.48
CA VAL A 392 -46.09 99.37 -40.23
C VAL A 392 -46.05 100.87 -39.96
N ARG A 393 -46.00 101.27 -38.68
CA ARG A 393 -46.05 102.69 -38.30
C ARG A 393 -44.83 103.49 -38.75
N LEU A 394 -43.66 102.85 -38.83
CA LEU A 394 -42.42 103.48 -39.27
C LEU A 394 -42.39 103.75 -40.78
N GLU A 395 -42.96 102.86 -41.59
CA GLU A 395 -43.02 103.04 -43.06
C GLU A 395 -43.95 104.19 -43.47
N ASP A 396 -45.12 104.30 -42.82
CA ASP A 396 -46.09 105.36 -43.11
C ASP A 396 -45.54 106.79 -42.89
N LEU A 397 -44.65 106.99 -41.92
CA LEU A 397 -44.05 108.30 -41.63
C LEU A 397 -42.92 108.67 -42.59
N ILE A 398 -42.20 107.70 -43.14
CA ILE A 398 -41.08 107.93 -44.09
C ILE A 398 -41.61 108.46 -45.42
N ASP A 399 -42.69 107.86 -45.94
CA ASP A 399 -43.26 108.21 -47.25
C ASP A 399 -43.80 109.65 -47.28
N GLN A 400 -44.33 110.14 -46.15
CA GLN A 400 -44.84 111.51 -46.04
C GLN A 400 -43.72 112.56 -46.11
N ALA A 401 -42.51 112.26 -45.62
CA ALA A 401 -41.38 113.19 -45.64
C ALA A 401 -40.69 113.31 -47.02
N GLN A 402 -40.64 112.23 -47.80
CA GLN A 402 -39.94 112.19 -49.11
C GLN A 402 -40.60 113.07 -50.18
N ASN A 403 -41.94 113.17 -50.18
CA ASN A 403 -42.68 113.95 -51.18
C ASN A 403 -42.42 115.47 -51.10
N ARG A 404 -41.95 115.98 -49.96
CA ARG A 404 -41.67 117.41 -49.73
C ARG A 404 -40.37 117.90 -50.39
N LEU A 405 -39.42 116.99 -50.67
CA LEU A 405 -38.08 117.33 -51.18
C LEU A 405 -38.02 117.63 -52.68
N THR A 406 -38.87 116.98 -53.47
CA THR A 406 -38.78 116.96 -54.94
C THR A 406 -39.22 118.28 -55.61
N ALA A 407 -40.05 119.08 -54.95
CA ALA A 407 -40.65 120.29 -55.54
C ALA A 407 -39.70 121.51 -55.65
N LEU A 408 -38.65 121.59 -54.82
CA LEU A 408 -37.83 122.81 -54.65
C LEU A 408 -36.61 122.93 -55.61
N THR A 409 -36.30 121.92 -56.44
CA THR A 409 -35.00 121.83 -57.18
C THR A 409 -34.98 122.43 -58.61
N ALA A 410 -36.12 122.64 -59.27
CA ALA A 410 -36.17 122.89 -60.72
C ALA A 410 -35.91 124.35 -61.20
N GLY A 411 -35.84 125.37 -60.34
CA GLY A 411 -35.87 126.78 -60.74
C GLY A 411 -34.54 127.48 -61.08
N VAL A 412 -33.39 126.81 -61.02
CA VAL A 412 -32.06 127.46 -60.90
C VAL A 412 -31.27 127.67 -62.22
N SER A 413 -31.56 127.01 -63.35
CA SER A 413 -30.55 126.74 -64.41
C SER A 413 -30.46 127.60 -65.70
N GLU A 414 -31.27 128.63 -65.98
CA GLU A 414 -31.38 129.21 -67.35
C GLU A 414 -30.46 130.40 -67.75
N LEU A 415 -29.57 130.94 -66.90
CA LEU A 415 -29.06 132.33 -67.06
C LEU A 415 -27.61 132.56 -67.66
N GLU A 416 -26.84 131.61 -68.24
CA GLU A 416 -25.35 131.74 -68.40
C GLU A 416 -24.60 131.76 -69.81
N GLU A 417 -25.15 131.61 -71.03
CA GLU A 417 -24.36 131.07 -72.21
C GLU A 417 -23.62 131.98 -73.27
N ARG A 418 -23.87 133.29 -73.51
CA ARG A 418 -23.63 133.90 -74.87
C ARG A 418 -22.27 134.53 -75.32
N ASP A 419 -21.27 134.83 -74.48
CA ASP A 419 -20.27 135.89 -74.80
C ASP A 419 -18.88 135.51 -75.40
N ARG A 420 -18.63 134.29 -75.92
CA ARG A 420 -17.26 133.69 -75.89
C ARG A 420 -16.43 133.53 -77.21
N GLN A 421 -16.87 133.87 -78.43
CA GLN A 421 -16.31 133.20 -79.65
C GLN A 421 -15.19 133.86 -80.52
N LEU A 422 -15.02 135.19 -80.65
CA LEU A 422 -14.13 135.78 -81.70
C LEU A 422 -12.63 135.97 -81.37
N ALA A 423 -12.20 135.94 -80.11
CA ALA A 423 -10.79 136.15 -79.71
C ALA A 423 -9.87 134.92 -79.90
N SER A 424 -10.40 133.83 -80.45
CA SER A 424 -9.84 132.49 -80.29
C SER A 424 -8.82 132.04 -81.37
N LEU A 425 -8.81 132.64 -82.57
CA LEU A 425 -8.11 132.03 -83.72
C LEU A 425 -6.63 132.44 -83.90
N GLY A 426 -6.24 133.66 -83.53
CA GLY A 426 -4.85 134.14 -83.62
C GLY A 426 -3.94 133.66 -82.49
N GLN A 427 -4.51 133.49 -81.29
CA GLN A 427 -3.83 132.85 -80.15
C GLN A 427 -3.45 131.39 -80.48
N TRP A 428 -4.31 130.71 -81.25
CA TRP A 428 -4.21 129.29 -81.55
C TRP A 428 -2.89 128.91 -82.26
N VAL A 429 -2.46 129.63 -83.30
CA VAL A 429 -1.24 129.26 -84.06
C VAL A 429 0.03 129.37 -83.21
N ALA A 430 0.12 130.40 -82.35
CA ALA A 430 1.25 130.56 -81.43
C ALA A 430 1.27 129.50 -80.33
N ASP A 431 0.09 129.17 -79.79
CA ASP A 431 -0.09 128.13 -78.76
C ASP A 431 0.23 126.73 -79.31
N GLN A 432 -0.09 126.43 -80.58
CA GLN A 432 0.20 125.11 -81.15
C GLN A 432 1.71 124.90 -81.38
N ARG A 433 2.48 125.94 -81.74
CA ARG A 433 3.94 125.81 -81.94
C ARG A 433 4.70 125.55 -80.65
N THR A 434 4.32 126.18 -79.55
CA THR A 434 4.88 125.88 -78.23
C THR A 434 4.52 124.47 -77.79
N GLN A 435 3.29 124.01 -78.06
CA GLN A 435 2.82 122.67 -77.74
C GLN A 435 3.61 121.55 -78.47
N VAL A 436 3.90 121.69 -79.77
CA VAL A 436 4.70 120.68 -80.52
C VAL A 436 6.15 120.62 -80.02
N THR A 437 6.73 121.77 -79.67
CA THR A 437 8.10 121.83 -79.13
C THR A 437 8.17 121.16 -77.75
N GLU A 438 7.13 121.32 -76.93
CA GLU A 438 6.97 120.66 -75.64
C GLU A 438 6.83 119.13 -75.81
N TRP A 439 6.04 118.68 -76.77
CA TRP A 439 5.90 117.26 -77.11
C TRP A 439 7.21 116.59 -77.51
N ARG A 440 8.10 117.28 -78.22
CA ARG A 440 9.42 116.74 -78.64
C ARG A 440 10.39 116.52 -77.47
N ALA A 441 10.27 117.35 -76.43
CA ALA A 441 11.14 117.34 -75.24
C ALA A 441 10.62 116.42 -74.12
N ARG A 442 9.31 116.14 -74.07
CA ARG A 442 8.74 115.24 -73.06
C ARG A 442 9.26 113.80 -73.22
N PRO A 443 9.47 113.05 -72.13
CA PRO A 443 9.83 111.63 -72.19
C PRO A 443 8.75 110.77 -72.86
N ALA A 444 9.10 109.56 -73.28
CA ALA A 444 8.13 108.57 -73.77
C ALA A 444 7.24 108.08 -72.63
N LYS A 445 5.96 107.87 -72.89
CA LYS A 445 5.01 107.46 -71.86
C LYS A 445 5.07 105.95 -71.63
N LEU A 446 5.26 105.58 -70.36
CA LEU A 446 4.96 104.28 -69.76
C LEU A 446 3.80 103.58 -70.49
N ARG A 447 2.57 104.05 -70.25
CA ARG A 447 1.27 103.41 -70.58
C ARG A 447 0.89 103.49 -72.07
N SER A 448 0.48 102.36 -72.64
CA SER A 448 0.07 102.24 -74.06
C SER A 448 -1.05 103.20 -74.43
N ASP A 449 -2.07 103.34 -73.57
CA ASP A 449 -3.26 104.14 -73.88
C ASP A 449 -2.94 105.64 -73.80
N ALA A 450 -2.06 106.02 -72.87
CA ALA A 450 -1.63 107.41 -72.71
C ALA A 450 -0.65 107.85 -73.81
N ALA A 451 0.21 106.94 -74.29
CA ALA A 451 1.08 107.16 -75.45
C ALA A 451 0.27 107.20 -76.76
N ARG A 452 -0.71 106.30 -76.91
CA ARG A 452 -1.61 106.26 -78.07
C ARG A 452 -2.46 107.53 -78.13
N ALA A 453 -3.06 107.97 -77.02
CA ALA A 453 -3.80 109.22 -76.96
C ALA A 453 -2.93 110.44 -77.32
N GLU A 454 -1.66 110.45 -76.90
CA GLU A 454 -0.72 111.52 -77.26
C GLU A 454 -0.31 111.49 -78.75
N LEU A 455 -0.10 110.29 -79.31
CA LEU A 455 0.15 110.13 -80.75
C LEU A 455 -1.08 110.47 -81.61
N THR A 456 -2.29 110.09 -81.16
CA THR A 456 -3.55 110.42 -81.83
C THR A 456 -3.80 111.92 -81.78
N THR A 457 -3.56 112.58 -80.65
CA THR A 457 -3.67 114.05 -80.57
C THR A 457 -2.64 114.76 -81.45
N MET A 458 -1.42 114.24 -81.59
CA MET A 458 -0.45 114.75 -82.58
C MET A 458 -0.92 114.55 -84.03
N GLN A 459 -1.57 113.43 -84.35
CA GLN A 459 -2.12 113.14 -85.68
C GLN A 459 -3.37 113.98 -85.99
N GLU A 460 -4.24 114.20 -85.01
CA GLU A 460 -5.40 115.10 -85.08
C GLU A 460 -4.95 116.56 -85.21
N MET A 461 -3.87 116.97 -84.52
CA MET A 461 -3.27 118.29 -84.72
C MET A 461 -2.77 118.46 -86.16
N LEU A 462 -2.17 117.42 -86.75
CA LEU A 462 -1.76 117.44 -88.16
C LEU A 462 -2.97 117.58 -89.10
N GLY A 463 -4.08 116.90 -88.80
CA GLY A 463 -5.35 117.03 -89.53
C GLY A 463 -6.00 118.40 -89.40
N THR A 464 -6.09 118.93 -88.17
CA THR A 464 -6.64 120.27 -87.89
C THR A 464 -5.77 121.41 -88.43
N LEU A 465 -4.45 121.21 -88.53
CA LEU A 465 -3.56 122.10 -89.29
C LEU A 465 -3.96 122.15 -90.78
N GLY A 466 -4.25 120.98 -91.36
CA GLY A 466 -4.81 120.86 -92.71
C GLY A 466 -6.16 121.55 -92.87
N ASP A 467 -7.08 121.36 -91.91
CA ASP A 467 -8.42 121.96 -91.93
C ASP A 467 -8.40 123.47 -91.69
N LYS A 468 -7.52 123.97 -90.81
CA LYS A 468 -7.34 125.41 -90.56
C LYS A 468 -6.68 126.11 -91.74
N LYS A 469 -5.72 125.46 -92.43
CA LYS A 469 -5.22 125.92 -93.74
C LYS A 469 -6.37 126.02 -94.76
N MET A 470 -7.30 125.07 -94.75
CA MET A 470 -8.48 125.06 -95.64
C MET A 470 -9.54 126.12 -95.27
N GLN A 471 -9.85 126.31 -93.98
CA GLN A 471 -10.80 127.32 -93.47
C GLN A 471 -10.31 128.76 -93.65
N LEU A 472 -9.01 129.02 -93.40
CA LEU A 472 -8.40 130.32 -93.67
C LEU A 472 -8.46 130.67 -95.17
N ALA A 473 -8.44 129.65 -96.05
CA ALA A 473 -8.58 129.81 -97.49
C ALA A 473 -10.03 130.05 -97.97
N THR A 474 -11.07 129.84 -97.14
CA THR A 474 -12.49 129.91 -97.54
C THR A 474 -13.34 131.01 -96.89
N GLU A 475 -13.06 131.46 -95.65
CA GLU A 475 -13.94 132.39 -94.92
C GLU A 475 -13.30 133.72 -94.47
N SER A 476 -12.07 134.03 -94.88
CA SER A 476 -11.45 135.34 -94.60
C SER A 476 -10.39 135.69 -95.65
N GLY A 477 -10.36 136.94 -96.10
CA GLY A 477 -9.38 137.43 -97.08
C GLY A 477 -7.94 137.23 -96.60
N ALA A 478 -7.08 136.75 -97.51
CA ALA A 478 -5.69 136.34 -97.32
C ALA A 478 -4.89 137.11 -96.23
N GLN A 479 -4.52 136.41 -95.15
CA GLN A 479 -3.43 136.80 -94.23
C GLN A 479 -2.20 135.89 -94.45
N PRO A 480 -1.25 136.29 -95.31
CA PRO A 480 -0.11 135.46 -95.74
C PRO A 480 0.91 135.13 -94.62
N GLU A 481 0.84 135.81 -93.47
CA GLU A 481 1.75 135.58 -92.33
C GLU A 481 1.29 134.43 -91.42
N LEU A 482 -0.02 134.14 -91.38
CA LEU A 482 -0.56 132.96 -90.68
C LEU A 482 -0.28 131.66 -91.46
N GLU A 483 -0.28 131.71 -92.80
CA GLU A 483 -0.02 130.54 -93.67
C GLU A 483 1.42 130.00 -93.53
N ALA A 484 2.44 130.87 -93.58
CA ALA A 484 3.85 130.43 -93.43
C ALA A 484 4.17 129.88 -92.03
N GLN A 485 3.48 130.35 -90.99
CA GLN A 485 3.60 129.83 -89.64
C GLN A 485 2.95 128.44 -89.49
N LEU A 486 1.89 128.16 -90.26
CA LEU A 486 1.25 126.85 -90.33
C LEU A 486 2.14 125.82 -91.07
N ASP A 487 2.84 126.19 -92.15
CA ASP A 487 3.77 125.29 -92.86
C ASP A 487 4.96 124.85 -91.99
N SER A 488 5.65 125.79 -91.33
CA SER A 488 6.79 125.46 -90.45
C SER A 488 6.40 124.62 -89.23
N LEU A 489 5.14 124.68 -88.79
CA LEU A 489 4.62 123.90 -87.68
C LEU A 489 4.37 122.44 -88.08
N GLU A 490 3.99 122.19 -89.33
CA GLU A 490 3.73 120.86 -89.87
C GLU A 490 5.00 120.00 -89.93
N ASP A 491 6.12 120.56 -90.41
CA ASP A 491 7.41 119.85 -90.47
C ASP A 491 7.92 119.45 -89.07
N LEU A 492 7.82 120.36 -88.09
CA LEU A 492 8.25 120.11 -86.72
C LEU A 492 7.38 119.03 -86.03
N LEU A 493 6.09 118.98 -86.36
CA LEU A 493 5.15 117.98 -85.86
C LEU A 493 5.44 116.59 -86.46
N MET A 494 5.78 116.49 -87.75
CA MET A 494 6.14 115.23 -88.39
C MET A 494 7.42 114.60 -87.83
N GLU A 495 8.48 115.39 -87.59
CA GLU A 495 9.71 114.88 -86.95
C GLU A 495 9.46 114.37 -85.53
N THR A 496 8.60 115.08 -84.78
CA THR A 496 8.27 114.74 -83.39
C THR A 496 7.46 113.45 -83.31
N LEU A 497 6.52 113.25 -84.24
CA LEU A 497 5.74 112.01 -84.41
C LEU A 497 6.65 110.80 -84.67
N ALA A 498 7.60 110.91 -85.60
CA ALA A 498 8.50 109.81 -85.94
C ALA A 498 9.38 109.37 -84.75
N LYS A 499 9.93 110.33 -83.99
CA LYS A 499 10.70 110.05 -82.77
C LYS A 499 9.84 109.33 -81.71
N LYS A 500 8.62 109.83 -81.45
CA LYS A 500 7.71 109.27 -80.44
C LYS A 500 7.20 107.87 -80.81
N GLN A 501 6.99 107.59 -82.10
CA GLN A 501 6.64 106.27 -82.59
C GLN A 501 7.78 105.25 -82.39
N GLY A 502 9.04 105.64 -82.62
CA GLY A 502 10.20 104.77 -82.39
C GLY A 502 10.41 104.44 -80.90
N GLU A 503 10.25 105.42 -80.01
CA GLU A 503 10.31 105.21 -78.56
C GLU A 503 9.20 104.27 -78.07
N GLN A 504 7.99 104.38 -78.63
CA GLN A 504 6.85 103.52 -78.27
C GLN A 504 7.03 102.07 -78.71
N ALA A 505 7.60 101.82 -79.90
CA ALA A 505 7.88 100.48 -80.40
C ALA A 505 8.84 99.70 -79.46
N LEU A 506 9.86 100.39 -78.94
CA LEU A 506 10.83 99.85 -78.00
C LEU A 506 10.18 99.51 -76.64
N ILE A 507 9.25 100.34 -76.16
CA ILE A 507 8.45 100.08 -74.94
C ILE A 507 7.56 98.84 -75.12
N ASP A 508 6.94 98.67 -76.30
CA ASP A 508 6.05 97.55 -76.58
C ASP A 508 6.83 96.22 -76.74
N GLU A 509 8.05 96.24 -77.30
CA GLU A 509 8.96 95.08 -77.29
C GLU A 509 9.33 94.65 -75.87
N TYR A 510 9.69 95.58 -74.99
CA TYR A 510 9.96 95.29 -73.57
C TYR A 510 8.75 94.66 -72.87
N ARG A 511 7.55 95.22 -73.05
CA ARG A 511 6.31 94.68 -72.45
C ARG A 511 5.99 93.28 -72.91
N ASN A 512 6.14 93.01 -74.20
CA ASN A 512 5.93 91.68 -74.75
C ASN A 512 6.96 90.70 -74.17
N SER A 513 8.23 91.10 -74.04
CA SER A 513 9.26 90.28 -73.38
C SER A 513 8.96 90.02 -71.90
N LEU A 514 8.48 91.05 -71.18
CA LEU A 514 8.08 90.97 -69.77
C LEU A 514 6.93 89.96 -69.58
N ALA A 515 5.85 90.11 -70.36
CA ALA A 515 4.68 89.23 -70.30
C ALA A 515 5.02 87.78 -70.69
N ASN A 516 5.84 87.58 -71.72
CA ASN A 516 6.30 86.27 -72.16
C ASN A 516 7.16 85.58 -71.08
N THR A 517 8.03 86.33 -70.40
CA THR A 517 8.88 85.80 -69.34
C THR A 517 8.07 85.46 -68.09
N GLN A 518 7.10 86.29 -67.70
CA GLN A 518 6.17 86.01 -66.60
C GLN A 518 5.35 84.75 -66.87
N THR A 519 4.74 84.65 -68.05
CA THR A 519 3.93 83.49 -68.45
C THR A 519 4.74 82.20 -68.46
N TYR A 520 6.00 82.26 -68.92
CA TYR A 520 6.91 81.12 -68.90
C TYR A 520 7.23 80.67 -67.47
N LEU A 521 7.62 81.58 -66.57
CA LEU A 521 7.88 81.26 -65.16
C LEU A 521 6.63 80.77 -64.43
N ASP A 522 5.44 81.29 -64.77
CA ASP A 522 4.15 80.79 -64.27
C ASP A 522 3.87 79.36 -64.73
N SER A 523 4.20 79.03 -65.97
CA SER A 523 4.03 77.67 -66.50
C SER A 523 4.94 76.66 -65.80
N LEU A 524 6.20 77.02 -65.53
CA LEU A 524 7.13 76.19 -64.76
C LEU A 524 6.67 76.05 -63.30
N GLY A 525 6.21 77.14 -62.68
CA GLY A 525 5.62 77.11 -61.34
C GLY A 525 4.46 76.12 -61.23
N LYS A 526 3.56 76.09 -62.21
CA LYS A 526 2.45 75.12 -62.26
C LYS A 526 2.92 73.67 -62.43
N LYS A 527 3.97 73.42 -63.24
CA LYS A 527 4.59 72.09 -63.37
C LYS A 527 5.19 71.63 -62.03
N LEU A 528 5.85 72.52 -61.29
CA LEU A 528 6.34 72.22 -59.94
C LEU A 528 5.21 71.95 -58.95
N ASP A 529 4.13 72.73 -58.98
CA ASP A 529 2.99 72.50 -58.09
C ASP A 529 2.30 71.16 -58.35
N THR A 530 2.31 70.68 -59.60
CA THR A 530 1.78 69.36 -59.95
C THR A 530 2.68 68.23 -59.46
N LEU A 531 4.00 68.40 -59.55
CA LEU A 531 4.96 67.45 -58.97
C LEU A 531 4.87 67.39 -57.43
N GLU A 532 4.58 68.51 -56.77
CA GLU A 532 4.47 68.58 -55.31
C GLU A 532 3.11 68.11 -54.75
N ARG A 533 2.02 68.27 -55.49
CA ARG A 533 0.65 67.87 -55.06
C ARG A 533 0.28 66.42 -55.41
N GLY A 534 1.17 65.69 -56.09
CA GLY A 534 0.97 64.30 -56.50
C GLY A 534 0.88 64.17 -58.01
N SER A 535 1.98 63.73 -58.63
CA SER A 535 2.08 63.51 -60.08
C SER A 535 1.79 62.06 -60.47
N GLY A 536 1.58 61.17 -59.50
CA GLY A 536 1.48 59.72 -59.73
C GLY A 536 2.79 59.07 -60.18
N LEU A 537 3.90 59.81 -60.09
CA LEU A 537 5.25 59.34 -60.39
C LEU A 537 5.96 59.00 -59.09
N ASP A 538 6.65 57.87 -59.05
CA ASP A 538 7.47 57.50 -57.88
C ASP A 538 8.63 58.49 -57.65
N CYS A 539 9.32 58.35 -56.52
CA CYS A 539 10.42 59.26 -56.16
C CYS A 539 11.55 59.29 -57.21
N GLN A 540 11.84 58.15 -57.85
CA GLN A 540 12.88 58.05 -58.87
C GLN A 540 12.50 58.85 -60.12
N HIS A 541 11.26 58.69 -60.59
CA HIS A 541 10.74 59.39 -61.75
C HIS A 541 10.53 60.89 -61.45
N LYS A 542 10.08 61.26 -60.24
CA LYS A 542 9.99 62.68 -59.82
C LYS A 542 11.36 63.38 -59.82
N LEU A 543 12.42 62.69 -59.40
CA LEU A 543 13.79 63.21 -59.46
C LEU A 543 14.25 63.46 -60.89
N ALA A 544 13.94 62.53 -61.80
CA ALA A 544 14.25 62.69 -63.23
C ALA A 544 13.51 63.91 -63.82
N THR A 545 12.21 64.05 -63.56
CA THR A 545 11.41 65.20 -64.05
C THR A 545 11.87 66.54 -63.46
N LEU A 546 12.29 66.58 -62.19
CA LEU A 546 12.85 67.79 -61.59
C LEU A 546 14.21 68.17 -62.20
N ALA A 547 15.03 67.20 -62.58
CA ALA A 547 16.27 67.45 -63.29
C ALA A 547 16.00 68.05 -64.69
N GLU A 548 14.98 67.55 -65.40
CA GLU A 548 14.53 68.12 -66.68
C GLU A 548 14.02 69.55 -66.52
N VAL A 549 13.18 69.83 -65.51
CA VAL A 549 12.69 71.19 -65.21
C VAL A 549 13.83 72.13 -64.82
N GLY A 550 14.83 71.64 -64.09
CA GLY A 550 16.05 72.38 -63.75
C GLY A 550 16.86 72.77 -64.99
N LEU A 551 17.03 71.83 -65.93
CA LEU A 551 17.67 72.09 -67.22
C LEU A 551 16.85 73.09 -68.06
N GLU A 552 15.52 72.93 -68.13
CA GLU A 552 14.63 73.84 -68.85
C GLU A 552 14.75 75.29 -68.34
N LEU A 553 14.78 75.45 -67.01
CA LEU A 553 14.95 76.75 -66.35
C LEU A 553 16.30 77.40 -66.68
N GLN A 554 17.37 76.61 -66.77
CA GLN A 554 18.71 77.08 -67.05
C GLN A 554 18.93 77.42 -68.54
N GLU A 555 18.44 76.58 -69.46
CA GLU A 555 18.64 76.75 -70.90
C GLU A 555 17.69 77.76 -71.54
N HIS A 556 16.46 77.88 -71.04
CA HIS A 556 15.42 78.72 -71.65
C HIS A 556 14.91 79.84 -70.74
N GLY A 557 14.87 79.63 -69.41
CA GLY A 557 14.43 80.63 -68.45
C GLY A 557 15.43 81.78 -68.29
N LEU A 558 16.70 81.47 -68.04
CA LEU A 558 17.76 82.47 -67.84
C LEU A 558 17.93 83.42 -69.04
N PRO A 559 18.00 82.95 -70.31
CA PRO A 559 18.12 83.84 -71.46
C PRO A 559 16.92 84.79 -71.62
N LYS A 560 15.70 84.35 -71.32
CA LYS A 560 14.49 85.20 -71.37
C LYS A 560 14.52 86.33 -70.34
N VAL A 561 15.02 86.05 -69.14
CA VAL A 561 15.20 87.05 -68.07
C VAL A 561 16.26 88.09 -68.48
N GLU A 562 17.40 87.64 -68.99
CA GLU A 562 18.49 88.53 -69.45
C GLU A 562 18.08 89.37 -70.68
N GLN A 563 17.32 88.80 -71.61
CA GLN A 563 16.74 89.54 -72.74
C GLN A 563 15.79 90.64 -72.27
N THR A 564 14.90 90.33 -71.33
CA THR A 564 13.95 91.30 -70.76
C THR A 564 14.67 92.42 -70.02
N LYS A 565 15.76 92.10 -69.30
CA LYS A 565 16.64 93.06 -68.63
C LYS A 565 17.37 93.98 -69.61
N THR A 566 17.83 93.44 -70.74
CA THR A 566 18.48 94.22 -71.80
C THR A 566 17.49 95.20 -72.43
N LEU A 567 16.28 94.75 -72.74
CA LEU A 567 15.20 95.61 -73.28
C LEU A 567 14.76 96.67 -72.26
N ALA A 568 14.68 96.32 -70.98
CA ALA A 568 14.36 97.26 -69.89
C ALA A 568 15.37 98.41 -69.81
N ASN A 569 16.68 98.11 -69.88
CA ASN A 569 17.75 99.11 -69.85
C ASN A 569 17.66 100.09 -71.03
N ASN A 570 17.26 99.59 -72.22
CA ASN A 570 17.06 100.44 -73.38
C ASN A 570 15.83 101.36 -73.21
N VAL A 571 14.75 100.87 -72.59
CA VAL A 571 13.53 101.66 -72.33
C VAL A 571 13.75 102.72 -71.26
N ILE A 572 14.51 102.40 -70.21
CA ILE A 572 14.85 103.33 -69.11
C ILE A 572 15.46 104.63 -69.66
N ALA A 573 16.26 104.55 -70.74
CA ALA A 573 16.89 105.72 -71.34
C ALA A 573 15.93 106.71 -72.01
N VAL A 574 14.68 106.32 -72.28
CA VAL A 574 13.70 107.13 -73.05
C VAL A 574 12.43 107.51 -72.28
N VAL A 575 12.21 106.96 -71.08
CA VAL A 575 11.01 107.21 -70.25
C VAL A 575 11.29 108.17 -69.08
N SER A 576 10.26 108.51 -68.30
CA SER A 576 10.40 109.35 -67.10
C SER A 576 11.13 108.62 -65.96
N ASN A 577 11.71 109.37 -65.01
CA ASN A 577 12.36 108.76 -63.83
C ASN A 577 11.41 107.86 -63.01
N LEU A 578 10.12 108.22 -62.93
CA LEU A 578 9.12 107.42 -62.22
C LEU A 578 8.83 106.11 -62.95
N ASP A 579 8.71 106.16 -64.29
CA ASP A 579 8.52 104.99 -65.14
C ASP A 579 9.77 104.09 -65.15
N SER A 580 10.97 104.68 -65.11
CA SER A 580 12.24 103.95 -64.95
C SER A 580 12.25 103.14 -63.64
N GLN A 581 11.84 103.75 -62.53
CA GLN A 581 11.72 103.04 -61.25
C GLN A 581 10.72 101.88 -61.34
N GLN A 582 9.59 102.10 -62.00
CA GLN A 582 8.60 101.05 -62.22
C GLN A 582 9.15 99.87 -63.04
N ILE A 583 9.93 100.14 -64.09
CA ILE A 583 10.57 99.12 -64.93
C ILE A 583 11.63 98.34 -64.13
N GLU A 584 12.46 99.03 -63.35
CA GLU A 584 13.42 98.36 -62.47
C GLU A 584 12.75 97.43 -61.47
N ASP A 585 11.63 97.85 -60.87
CA ASP A 585 10.88 97.02 -59.94
C ASP A 585 10.24 95.80 -60.63
N GLN A 586 9.80 95.95 -61.89
CA GLN A 586 9.31 94.85 -62.72
C GLN A 586 10.42 93.83 -63.04
N VAL A 587 11.63 94.29 -63.41
CA VAL A 587 12.78 93.41 -63.65
C VAL A 587 13.20 92.70 -62.37
N LYS A 588 13.32 93.43 -61.25
CA LYS A 588 13.63 92.85 -59.93
C LYS A 588 12.58 91.81 -59.52
N SER A 589 11.32 92.03 -59.83
CA SER A 589 10.23 91.07 -59.57
C SER A 589 10.41 89.76 -60.36
N ILE A 590 10.76 89.83 -61.64
CA ILE A 590 11.04 88.63 -62.45
C ILE A 590 12.31 87.91 -61.99
N GLU A 591 13.39 88.65 -61.67
CA GLU A 591 14.62 88.07 -61.13
C GLU A 591 14.37 87.34 -59.80
N ARG A 592 13.55 87.92 -58.91
CA ARG A 592 13.11 87.25 -57.67
C ARG A 592 12.34 85.97 -57.97
N ARG A 593 11.34 86.03 -58.86
CA ARG A 593 10.56 84.85 -59.27
C ARG A 593 11.40 83.74 -59.86
N TYR A 594 12.36 84.06 -60.75
CA TYR A 594 13.29 83.07 -61.31
C TYR A 594 14.09 82.37 -60.20
N ASN A 595 14.66 83.15 -59.28
CA ASN A 595 15.44 82.63 -58.16
C ASN A 595 14.60 81.79 -57.19
N ASP A 596 13.34 82.16 -56.98
CA ASP A 596 12.41 81.39 -56.15
C ASP A 596 12.10 80.04 -56.77
N VAL A 597 11.81 80.00 -58.08
CA VAL A 597 11.60 78.75 -58.84
C VAL A 597 12.86 77.87 -58.81
N ALA A 598 14.05 78.45 -59.06
CA ALA A 598 15.32 77.73 -59.03
C ALA A 598 15.60 77.09 -57.64
N LYS A 599 15.42 77.87 -56.56
CA LYS A 599 15.58 77.36 -55.19
C LYS A 599 14.55 76.29 -54.85
N ARG A 600 13.32 76.41 -55.36
CA ARG A 600 12.26 75.41 -55.15
C ARG A 600 12.61 74.07 -55.81
N VAL A 601 13.06 74.09 -57.07
CA VAL A 601 13.56 72.90 -57.79
C VAL A 601 14.70 72.23 -57.01
N GLN A 602 15.72 73.00 -56.62
CA GLN A 602 16.89 72.48 -55.90
C GLN A 602 16.51 71.84 -54.56
N ARG A 603 15.70 72.53 -53.74
CA ARG A 603 15.26 72.02 -52.43
C ARG A 603 14.45 70.74 -52.57
N LYS A 604 13.50 70.70 -53.51
CA LYS A 604 12.64 69.52 -53.69
C LYS A 604 13.43 68.32 -54.22
N ALA A 605 14.38 68.53 -55.13
CA ALA A 605 15.27 67.48 -55.61
C ALA A 605 16.14 66.91 -54.48
N GLN A 606 16.66 67.74 -53.59
CA GLN A 606 17.45 67.27 -52.44
C GLN A 606 16.62 66.43 -51.46
N VAL A 607 15.39 66.87 -51.15
CA VAL A 607 14.48 66.12 -50.27
C VAL A 607 14.13 64.76 -50.87
N LEU A 608 13.70 64.73 -52.13
CA LEU A 608 13.33 63.48 -52.81
C LEU A 608 14.52 62.50 -52.96
N ALA A 609 15.74 62.99 -53.15
CA ALA A 609 16.93 62.14 -53.23
C ALA A 609 17.24 61.45 -51.89
N VAL A 610 17.07 62.16 -50.77
CA VAL A 610 17.21 61.57 -49.43
C VAL A 610 16.10 60.56 -49.17
N THR A 611 14.86 60.89 -49.52
CA THR A 611 13.70 59.98 -49.39
C THR A 611 13.89 58.70 -50.20
N HIS A 612 14.31 58.80 -51.48
CA HIS A 612 14.57 57.65 -52.34
C HIS A 612 15.63 56.72 -51.76
N LYS A 613 16.76 57.28 -51.29
CA LYS A 613 17.82 56.49 -50.65
C LYS A 613 17.35 55.81 -49.36
N GLY A 614 16.50 56.48 -48.60
CA GLY A 614 15.86 55.91 -47.41
C GLY A 614 14.92 54.74 -47.75
N LEU A 615 14.17 54.86 -48.84
CA LEU A 615 13.26 53.83 -49.35
C LEU A 615 14.02 52.58 -49.82
N GLU A 616 15.08 52.74 -50.62
CA GLU A 616 15.92 51.63 -51.09
C GLU A 616 16.56 50.86 -49.93
N ALA A 617 17.08 51.59 -48.94
CA ALA A 617 17.68 50.97 -47.74
C ALA A 617 16.65 50.14 -46.97
N ALA A 618 15.44 50.67 -46.77
CA ALA A 618 14.36 49.95 -46.10
C ALA A 618 13.93 48.70 -46.87
N GLN A 619 13.76 48.79 -48.19
CA GLN A 619 13.44 47.64 -49.03
C GLN A 619 14.53 46.55 -48.98
N GLY A 620 15.81 46.94 -48.95
CA GLY A 620 16.94 46.03 -48.79
C GLY A 620 16.94 45.32 -47.43
N GLU A 621 16.71 46.05 -46.34
CA GLU A 621 16.59 45.48 -44.99
C GLU A 621 15.41 44.49 -44.89
N ILE A 622 14.25 44.84 -45.47
CA ILE A 622 13.08 43.95 -45.53
C ILE A 622 13.43 42.66 -46.29
N GLY A 623 14.07 42.77 -47.45
CA GLY A 623 14.46 41.62 -48.28
C GLY A 623 15.39 40.64 -47.55
N GLN A 624 16.44 41.17 -46.90
CA GLN A 624 17.39 40.35 -46.12
C GLN A 624 16.71 39.67 -44.93
N ALA A 625 15.81 40.37 -44.24
CA ALA A 625 15.06 39.79 -43.12
C ALA A 625 14.16 38.64 -43.58
N ARG A 626 13.44 38.80 -44.70
CA ARG A 626 12.58 37.73 -45.25
C ARG A 626 13.36 36.51 -45.70
N GLU A 627 14.54 36.68 -46.29
CA GLU A 627 15.41 35.57 -46.68
C GLU A 627 15.89 34.77 -45.45
N TRP A 628 16.32 35.47 -44.40
CA TRP A 628 16.68 34.85 -43.12
C TRP A 628 15.50 34.09 -42.51
N VAL A 629 14.31 34.69 -42.49
CA VAL A 629 13.10 34.02 -41.97
C VAL A 629 12.81 32.74 -42.75
N ARG A 630 12.88 32.78 -44.08
CA ARG A 630 12.65 31.60 -44.94
C ARG A 630 13.66 30.48 -44.66
N GLU A 631 14.94 30.81 -44.50
CA GLU A 631 15.98 29.84 -44.16
C GLU A 631 15.71 29.17 -42.80
N LYS A 632 15.41 29.97 -41.76
CA LYS A 632 15.15 29.45 -40.42
C LYS A 632 13.83 28.69 -40.33
N MET A 633 12.82 29.10 -41.10
CA MET A 633 11.55 28.37 -41.18
C MET A 633 11.74 27.00 -41.82
N GLY A 634 12.61 26.87 -42.82
CA GLY A 634 13.00 25.56 -43.38
C GLY A 634 13.59 24.61 -42.32
N PHE A 635 14.43 25.14 -41.43
CA PHE A 635 15.02 24.37 -40.33
C PHE A 635 14.02 23.93 -39.25
N VAL A 636 13.00 24.74 -38.97
CA VAL A 636 11.95 24.39 -38.00
C VAL A 636 10.95 23.39 -38.58
N ASN A 637 10.64 23.49 -39.89
CA ASN A 637 9.72 22.57 -40.56
C ASN A 637 10.29 21.15 -40.77
N ALA A 638 11.61 21.02 -40.83
CA ALA A 638 12.31 19.74 -40.95
C ALA A 638 13.33 19.57 -39.81
N PRO A 639 12.87 19.36 -38.56
CA PRO A 639 13.77 19.27 -37.41
C PRO A 639 14.61 17.98 -37.48
N PRO A 640 15.92 18.05 -37.15
CA PRO A 640 16.76 16.86 -37.02
C PRO A 640 16.26 15.92 -35.90
N PRO A 641 16.59 14.61 -35.96
CA PRO A 641 16.30 13.66 -34.89
C PRO A 641 16.90 14.09 -33.55
N LEU A 642 16.24 13.74 -32.45
CA LEU A 642 16.58 14.22 -31.10
C LEU A 642 17.50 13.28 -30.31
N GLY A 643 17.80 12.09 -30.85
CA GLY A 643 18.58 11.04 -30.16
C GLY A 643 17.88 10.49 -28.91
N TYR A 644 18.56 9.65 -28.12
CA TYR A 644 17.99 9.10 -26.86
C TYR A 644 18.48 9.79 -25.58
N GLU A 645 19.53 10.62 -25.66
CA GLU A 645 20.17 11.26 -24.51
C GLU A 645 19.52 12.62 -24.21
N ASN A 646 19.30 12.93 -22.93
CA ASN A 646 18.70 14.19 -22.51
C ASN A 646 19.58 15.40 -22.89
N LYS A 647 20.91 15.26 -22.80
CA LYS A 647 21.87 16.33 -23.08
C LYS A 647 21.73 16.89 -24.50
N ALA A 648 21.59 16.02 -25.51
CA ALA A 648 21.42 16.43 -26.90
C ALA A 648 20.11 17.23 -27.11
N THR A 649 19.04 16.85 -26.41
CA THR A 649 17.77 17.61 -26.44
C THR A 649 17.85 18.95 -25.71
N GLU A 650 18.59 19.05 -24.61
CA GLU A 650 18.82 20.32 -23.90
C GLU A 650 19.63 21.31 -24.75
N GLU A 651 20.71 20.84 -25.38
CA GLU A 651 21.51 21.65 -26.32
C GLU A 651 20.67 22.14 -27.50
N ARG A 652 19.80 21.27 -28.06
CA ARG A 652 18.85 21.64 -29.12
C ARG A 652 17.84 22.70 -28.65
N GLN A 653 17.32 22.55 -27.43
CA GLN A 653 16.38 23.51 -26.87
C GLN A 653 17.03 24.88 -26.64
N GLN A 654 18.30 24.93 -26.21
CA GLN A 654 19.05 26.17 -26.08
C GLN A 654 19.27 26.85 -27.43
N LEU A 655 19.62 26.09 -28.47
CA LEU A 655 19.76 26.61 -29.83
C LEU A 655 18.44 27.23 -30.34
N LEU A 656 17.31 26.55 -30.15
CA LEU A 656 16.00 27.06 -30.55
C LEU A 656 15.59 28.32 -29.77
N LYS A 657 15.91 28.39 -28.47
CA LYS A 657 15.72 29.62 -27.66
C LYS A 657 16.58 30.79 -28.17
N ALA A 658 17.82 30.52 -28.58
CA ALA A 658 18.66 31.54 -29.20
C ALA A 658 18.07 32.04 -30.53
N LEU A 659 17.58 31.13 -31.38
CA LEU A 659 16.89 31.48 -32.64
C LEU A 659 15.59 32.27 -32.41
N LEU A 660 14.84 31.94 -31.35
CA LEU A 660 13.65 32.71 -30.97
C LEU A 660 14.02 34.16 -30.59
N LYS A 661 15.11 34.35 -29.85
CA LYS A 661 15.64 35.68 -29.52
C LYS A 661 16.09 36.45 -30.77
N GLU A 662 16.69 35.78 -31.75
CA GLU A 662 17.01 36.39 -33.04
C GLU A 662 15.74 36.81 -33.81
N ALA A 663 14.69 35.99 -33.78
CA ALA A 663 13.39 36.31 -34.40
C ALA A 663 12.69 37.50 -33.72
N GLU A 664 12.72 37.58 -32.39
CA GLU A 664 12.27 38.76 -31.63
C GLU A 664 13.07 40.03 -32.02
N GLY A 665 14.38 39.88 -32.26
CA GLY A 665 15.20 40.95 -32.83
C GLY A 665 14.75 41.39 -34.23
N LYS A 666 14.28 40.46 -35.08
CA LYS A 666 13.68 40.80 -36.38
C LYS A 666 12.33 41.49 -36.22
N GLN A 667 11.56 41.20 -35.18
CA GLN A 667 10.30 41.88 -34.90
C GLN A 667 10.52 43.35 -34.50
N LEU A 668 11.54 43.62 -33.68
CA LEU A 668 11.97 45.01 -33.39
C LEU A 668 12.46 45.74 -34.64
N LEU A 669 13.11 45.03 -35.57
CA LEU A 669 13.49 45.59 -36.87
C LEU A 669 12.25 45.98 -37.70
N VAL A 670 11.19 45.16 -37.70
CA VAL A 670 9.90 45.49 -38.35
C VAL A 670 9.30 46.77 -37.77
N GLU A 671 9.24 46.90 -36.43
CA GLU A 671 8.75 48.12 -35.78
C GLU A 671 9.60 49.36 -36.10
N SER A 672 10.92 49.20 -36.18
CA SER A 672 11.85 50.26 -36.56
C SER A 672 11.64 50.69 -38.01
N LEU A 673 11.47 49.73 -38.92
CA LEU A 673 11.19 49.98 -40.33
C LEU A 673 9.84 50.65 -40.53
N ASP A 674 8.80 50.23 -39.79
CA ASP A 674 7.46 50.84 -39.85
C ASP A 674 7.50 52.33 -39.48
N LYS A 675 8.12 52.67 -38.34
CA LYS A 675 8.30 54.07 -37.92
C LYS A 675 9.10 54.88 -38.94
N ARG A 676 10.12 54.27 -39.55
CA ARG A 676 10.94 54.91 -40.57
C ARG A 676 10.15 55.15 -41.86
N MET A 677 9.27 54.22 -42.23
CA MET A 677 8.36 54.37 -43.36
C MET A 677 7.35 55.48 -43.08
N GLN A 678 6.66 55.47 -41.93
CA GLN A 678 5.74 56.53 -41.50
C GLN A 678 6.34 57.93 -41.60
N ALA A 679 7.63 58.08 -41.29
CA ALA A 679 8.34 59.36 -41.41
C ALA A 679 8.61 59.80 -42.88
N LEU A 680 8.61 58.88 -43.84
CA LEU A 680 8.80 59.16 -45.27
C LEU A 680 7.48 59.33 -46.05
N HIS A 681 6.32 58.95 -45.49
CA HIS A 681 5.00 59.01 -46.16
C HIS A 681 4.67 60.37 -46.79
N SER A 682 5.12 61.48 -46.21
CA SER A 682 4.80 62.83 -46.70
C SER A 682 5.37 63.13 -48.08
N GLU A 683 6.39 62.38 -48.51
CA GLU A 683 7.10 62.59 -49.78
C GLU A 683 6.86 61.48 -50.81
N LEU A 684 6.30 60.35 -50.38
CA LEU A 684 6.04 59.15 -51.19
C LEU A 684 4.66 59.19 -51.86
N GLU A 685 4.52 58.53 -53.01
CA GLU A 685 3.21 58.31 -53.62
C GLU A 685 2.46 57.13 -52.98
N PRO A 686 1.11 57.09 -53.09
CA PRO A 686 0.30 55.98 -52.56
C PRO A 686 0.72 54.58 -53.06
N SER A 687 1.23 54.48 -54.29
CA SER A 687 1.73 53.22 -54.86
C SER A 687 3.01 52.72 -54.18
N GLU A 688 3.97 53.62 -53.90
CA GLU A 688 5.22 53.30 -53.19
C GLU A 688 4.92 52.90 -51.75
N ILE A 689 4.01 53.62 -51.10
CA ILE A 689 3.53 53.32 -49.74
C ILE A 689 2.91 51.92 -49.70
N GLN A 690 1.97 51.61 -50.61
CA GLN A 690 1.35 50.28 -50.66
C GLN A 690 2.35 49.14 -50.90
N GLN A 691 3.33 49.35 -51.78
CA GLN A 691 4.32 48.32 -52.09
C GLN A 691 5.22 47.98 -50.88
N VAL A 692 5.72 49.01 -50.19
CA VAL A 692 6.61 48.82 -49.04
C VAL A 692 5.86 48.38 -47.79
N GLU A 693 4.69 48.98 -47.49
CA GLU A 693 3.84 48.50 -46.40
C GLU A 693 3.38 47.06 -46.63
N GLY A 694 3.03 46.69 -47.87
CA GLY A 694 2.68 45.31 -48.21
C GLY A 694 3.84 44.35 -47.96
N SER A 695 5.06 44.73 -48.36
CA SER A 695 6.28 43.94 -48.11
C SER A 695 6.62 43.83 -46.61
N LEU A 696 6.38 44.91 -45.85
CA LEU A 696 6.61 44.97 -44.41
C LEU A 696 5.59 44.13 -43.63
N ARG A 697 4.29 44.19 -43.99
CA ARG A 697 3.24 43.34 -43.40
C ARG A 697 3.47 41.86 -43.69
N LEU A 698 3.96 41.52 -44.90
CA LEU A 698 4.36 40.14 -45.21
C LEU A 698 5.52 39.69 -44.33
N LEU A 699 6.56 40.53 -44.16
CA LEU A 699 7.67 40.22 -43.24
C LEU A 699 7.19 40.07 -41.79
N GLU A 700 6.31 40.96 -41.31
CA GLU A 700 5.71 40.87 -39.97
C GLU A 700 4.98 39.55 -39.77
N THR A 701 4.19 39.13 -40.76
CA THR A 701 3.49 37.84 -40.76
C THR A 701 4.48 36.68 -40.75
N GLU A 702 5.47 36.68 -41.64
CA GLU A 702 6.50 35.63 -41.73
C GLU A 702 7.33 35.50 -40.44
N VAL A 703 7.70 36.64 -39.80
CA VAL A 703 8.41 36.65 -38.50
C VAL A 703 7.52 36.14 -37.38
N GLY A 704 6.23 36.49 -37.40
CA GLY A 704 5.23 35.98 -36.46
C GLY A 704 5.04 34.47 -36.57
N GLU A 705 4.90 33.96 -37.79
CA GLU A 705 4.81 32.52 -38.09
C GLU A 705 6.06 31.76 -37.62
N LEU A 706 7.26 32.28 -37.92
CA LEU A 706 8.52 31.69 -37.44
C LEU A 706 8.61 31.68 -35.92
N SER A 707 8.23 32.77 -35.26
CA SER A 707 8.24 32.88 -33.80
C SER A 707 7.26 31.90 -33.15
N GLY A 708 6.06 31.74 -33.75
CA GLY A 708 5.08 30.75 -33.33
C GLY A 708 5.60 29.32 -33.50
N ALA A 709 6.17 29.01 -34.66
CA ALA A 709 6.74 27.69 -34.94
C ALA A 709 7.94 27.35 -34.05
N LEU A 710 8.82 28.33 -33.78
CA LEU A 710 9.94 28.18 -32.83
C LEU A 710 9.43 27.91 -31.41
N LYS A 711 8.41 28.63 -30.93
CA LYS A 711 7.80 28.38 -29.61
C LYS A 711 7.22 26.97 -29.53
N GLY A 712 6.46 26.55 -30.54
CA GLY A 712 5.90 25.19 -30.61
C GLY A 712 6.99 24.11 -30.61
N GLU A 713 8.07 24.30 -31.37
CA GLU A 713 9.18 23.36 -31.41
C GLU A 713 9.99 23.35 -30.10
N ILE A 714 10.16 24.48 -29.42
CA ILE A 714 10.78 24.56 -28.08
C ILE A 714 9.96 23.78 -27.04
N GLU A 715 8.63 23.86 -27.09
CA GLU A 715 7.73 23.10 -26.23
C GLU A 715 7.82 21.60 -26.53
N ARG A 716 7.80 21.22 -27.82
CA ARG A 716 7.94 19.82 -28.25
C ARG A 716 9.27 19.23 -27.79
N VAL A 717 10.39 19.92 -28.04
CA VAL A 717 11.73 19.49 -27.61
C VAL A 717 11.85 19.49 -26.09
N GLY A 718 11.22 20.44 -25.38
CA GLY A 718 11.20 20.47 -23.92
C GLY A 718 10.45 19.29 -23.29
N SER A 719 9.32 18.90 -23.86
CA SER A 719 8.60 17.68 -23.47
C SER A 719 9.44 16.43 -23.74
N ALA A 720 10.08 16.38 -24.91
CA ALA A 720 10.96 15.30 -25.33
C ALA A 720 12.21 15.15 -24.42
N ALA A 721 12.79 16.27 -23.96
CA ALA A 721 13.88 16.30 -22.99
C ALA A 721 13.43 15.76 -21.62
N THR A 722 12.25 16.18 -21.15
CA THR A 722 11.67 15.69 -19.89
C THR A 722 11.45 14.18 -19.93
N GLN A 723 10.95 13.63 -21.04
CA GLN A 723 10.79 12.18 -21.22
C GLN A 723 12.12 11.43 -21.19
N ARG A 724 13.17 11.96 -21.84
CA ARG A 724 14.52 11.37 -21.83
C ARG A 724 15.15 11.41 -20.45
N LYS A 725 15.03 12.54 -19.73
CA LYS A 725 15.48 12.65 -18.34
C LYS A 725 14.79 11.64 -17.43
N GLN A 726 13.46 11.52 -17.52
CA GLN A 726 12.72 10.51 -16.76
C GLN A 726 13.15 9.08 -17.10
N PHE A 727 13.47 8.80 -18.36
CA PHE A 727 13.99 7.52 -18.77
C PHE A 727 15.39 7.26 -18.20
N GLU A 728 16.31 8.22 -18.26
CA GLU A 728 17.65 8.15 -17.67
C GLU A 728 17.59 7.92 -16.15
N ASP A 729 16.75 8.68 -15.44
CA ASP A 729 16.54 8.55 -14.00
C ASP A 729 16.00 7.16 -13.62
N LYS A 730 15.00 6.66 -14.36
CA LYS A 730 14.43 5.33 -14.13
C LYS A 730 15.42 4.23 -14.51
N LEU A 731 16.21 4.40 -15.56
CA LEU A 731 17.25 3.45 -15.97
C LEU A 731 18.33 3.35 -14.88
N ALA A 732 18.80 4.49 -14.36
CA ALA A 732 19.76 4.54 -13.28
C ALA A 732 19.21 3.88 -12.00
N ALA A 733 17.95 4.17 -11.64
CA ALA A 733 17.28 3.54 -10.50
C ALA A 733 17.11 2.02 -10.69
N ALA A 734 16.72 1.57 -11.89
CA ALA A 734 16.59 0.14 -12.20
C ALA A 734 17.95 -0.57 -12.16
N GLN A 735 19.01 0.05 -12.68
CA GLN A 735 20.39 -0.47 -12.59
C GLN A 735 20.92 -0.51 -11.15
N ALA A 736 20.55 0.45 -10.30
CA ALA A 736 20.91 0.44 -8.88
C ALA A 736 20.18 -0.69 -8.14
N ARG A 737 18.85 -0.80 -8.29
CA ARG A 737 18.07 -1.88 -7.69
C ARG A 737 18.52 -3.25 -8.15
N LEU A 738 18.83 -3.43 -9.44
CA LEU A 738 19.31 -4.70 -9.94
C LEU A 738 20.70 -5.06 -9.38
N ARG A 739 21.57 -4.07 -9.17
CA ARG A 739 22.85 -4.26 -8.47
C ARG A 739 22.65 -4.64 -7.01
N ASP A 740 21.73 -3.99 -6.30
CA ASP A 740 21.42 -4.34 -4.91
C ASP A 740 20.88 -5.77 -4.82
N LEU A 741 19.96 -6.16 -5.71
CA LEU A 741 19.46 -7.54 -5.78
C LEU A 741 20.57 -8.53 -6.17
N ALA A 742 21.56 -8.12 -6.96
CA ALA A 742 22.69 -8.97 -7.34
C ALA A 742 23.69 -9.24 -6.19
N THR A 743 23.50 -8.64 -5.01
CA THR A 743 24.38 -8.87 -3.84
C THR A 743 24.10 -10.18 -3.10
N GLU A 744 22.94 -10.79 -3.34
CA GLU A 744 22.57 -12.08 -2.73
C GLU A 744 23.44 -13.24 -3.22
N ASP A 745 23.77 -14.18 -2.33
CA ASP A 745 24.60 -15.35 -2.65
C ASP A 745 23.79 -16.43 -3.39
N LEU A 746 23.84 -16.36 -4.72
CA LEU A 746 23.17 -17.28 -5.63
C LEU A 746 24.05 -18.48 -6.06
N ASP A 747 25.24 -18.64 -5.48
CA ASP A 747 26.12 -19.77 -5.79
C ASP A 747 25.57 -21.09 -5.22
N PRO A 748 26.03 -22.25 -5.73
CA PRO A 748 25.64 -23.56 -5.19
C PRO A 748 25.87 -23.67 -3.68
N ILE A 749 24.94 -24.31 -2.96
CA ILE A 749 25.00 -24.48 -1.49
C ILE A 749 26.29 -25.22 -1.13
N LYS A 750 27.26 -24.52 -0.52
CA LYS A 750 28.55 -25.09 -0.12
C LYS A 750 28.44 -25.92 1.17
N GLU A 751 27.61 -25.46 2.11
CA GLU A 751 27.32 -26.13 3.38
C GLU A 751 25.81 -26.27 3.54
N GLN A 752 25.34 -27.49 3.77
CA GLN A 752 23.91 -27.81 3.86
C GLN A 752 23.46 -27.79 5.33
N PRO A 753 22.29 -27.22 5.64
CA PRO A 753 21.75 -27.27 6.99
C PRO A 753 21.43 -28.71 7.46
N LEU A 754 21.66 -28.98 8.75
CA LEU A 754 21.40 -30.29 9.36
C LEU A 754 19.92 -30.64 9.52
N THR A 755 19.03 -29.66 9.61
CA THR A 755 17.60 -29.90 9.89
C THR A 755 16.72 -29.44 8.74
N ALA A 756 15.59 -30.13 8.52
CA ALA A 756 14.62 -29.75 7.50
C ALA A 756 14.10 -28.32 7.74
N ALA A 757 13.89 -27.92 8.99
CA ALA A 757 13.44 -26.58 9.37
C ALA A 757 14.44 -25.47 9.01
N ALA A 758 15.74 -25.76 8.99
CA ALA A 758 16.75 -24.79 8.57
C ALA A 758 16.77 -24.64 7.04
N VAL A 759 16.65 -25.75 6.29
CA VAL A 759 16.51 -25.72 4.82
C VAL A 759 15.20 -25.01 4.41
N GLU A 760 14.12 -25.18 5.17
CA GLU A 760 12.84 -24.47 4.94
C GLU A 760 12.96 -22.96 5.08
N ARG A 761 13.72 -22.46 6.08
CA ARG A 761 13.95 -21.03 6.26
C ARG A 761 14.74 -20.43 5.10
N GLU A 762 15.80 -21.10 4.64
CA GLU A 762 16.55 -20.64 3.46
C GLU A 762 15.71 -20.71 2.19
N LEU A 763 14.93 -21.78 2.00
CA LEU A 763 14.03 -21.91 0.86
C LEU A 763 12.95 -20.81 0.85
N ALA A 764 12.40 -20.45 2.01
CA ALA A 764 11.44 -19.36 2.15
C ALA A 764 12.06 -18.01 1.75
N HIS A 765 13.26 -17.71 2.26
CA HIS A 765 13.99 -16.50 1.91
C HIS A 765 14.26 -16.38 0.40
N PHE A 766 14.76 -17.44 -0.25
CA PHE A 766 15.02 -17.39 -1.69
C PHE A 766 13.74 -17.42 -2.55
N LYS A 767 12.62 -17.95 -2.06
CA LYS A 767 11.30 -17.79 -2.70
C LYS A 767 10.78 -16.36 -2.62
N GLU A 768 10.96 -15.70 -1.48
CA GLU A 768 10.65 -14.27 -1.32
C GLU A 768 11.52 -13.41 -2.24
N PHE A 769 12.81 -13.75 -2.36
CA PHE A 769 13.73 -13.12 -3.30
C PHE A 769 13.32 -13.36 -4.77
N GLU A 770 12.91 -14.58 -5.14
CA GLU A 770 12.38 -14.90 -6.49
C GLU A 770 11.12 -14.07 -6.81
N THR A 771 10.20 -13.90 -5.84
CA THR A 771 9.05 -13.01 -6.03
C THR A 771 9.44 -11.54 -6.15
N SER A 772 10.48 -11.09 -5.44
CA SER A 772 10.98 -9.71 -5.53
C SER A 772 11.64 -9.43 -6.88
N LEU A 773 12.40 -10.38 -7.42
CA LEU A 773 12.92 -10.34 -8.80
C LEU A 773 11.79 -10.32 -9.82
N LYS A 774 10.74 -11.12 -9.63
CA LYS A 774 9.58 -11.09 -10.53
C LYS A 774 8.89 -9.73 -10.54
N LYS A 775 8.69 -9.12 -9.35
CA LYS A 775 8.17 -7.76 -9.23
C LYS A 775 9.03 -6.74 -9.97
N PHE A 776 10.37 -6.79 -9.83
CA PHE A 776 11.28 -5.91 -10.58
C PHE A 776 11.08 -6.03 -12.11
N GLY A 777 10.93 -7.26 -12.63
CA GLY A 777 10.65 -7.50 -14.04
C GLY A 777 9.36 -6.82 -14.52
N ASP A 778 8.29 -6.94 -13.72
CA ASP A 778 6.97 -6.40 -14.06
C ASP A 778 6.86 -4.87 -13.87
N THR A 779 7.46 -4.33 -12.80
CA THR A 779 7.26 -2.93 -12.39
C THR A 779 8.35 -1.98 -12.85
N ASP A 780 9.59 -2.46 -13.01
CA ASP A 780 10.72 -1.61 -13.37
C ASP A 780 11.15 -1.87 -14.83
N LEU A 781 11.49 -3.12 -15.18
CA LEU A 781 12.04 -3.44 -16.50
C LEU A 781 11.04 -3.29 -17.67
N ALA A 782 9.83 -3.86 -17.55
CA ALA A 782 8.83 -3.81 -18.62
C ALA A 782 8.34 -2.38 -18.96
N PRO A 783 8.08 -1.49 -18.00
CA PRO A 783 7.80 -0.09 -18.29
C PRO A 783 8.99 0.64 -18.91
N LEU A 784 10.22 0.35 -18.48
CA LEU A 784 11.44 0.92 -19.05
C LEU A 784 11.61 0.54 -20.53
N GLN A 785 11.35 -0.73 -20.88
CA GLN A 785 11.33 -1.22 -22.27
C GLN A 785 10.28 -0.51 -23.12
N LYS A 786 9.07 -0.29 -22.59
CA LYS A 786 8.02 0.47 -23.30
C LYS A 786 8.42 1.93 -23.52
N GLN A 787 9.02 2.57 -22.51
CA GLN A 787 9.52 3.95 -22.64
C GLN A 787 10.66 4.05 -23.65
N ALA A 788 11.62 3.12 -23.64
CA ALA A 788 12.69 3.05 -24.63
C ALA A 788 12.13 2.90 -26.06
N ASN A 789 11.18 2.00 -26.28
CA ASN A 789 10.54 1.82 -27.60
C ASN A 789 9.80 3.08 -28.08
N THR A 790 9.28 3.88 -27.15
CA THR A 790 8.64 5.16 -27.47
C THR A 790 9.69 6.18 -27.90
N LEU A 791 10.78 6.30 -27.14
CA LEU A 791 11.90 7.20 -27.47
C LEU A 791 12.57 6.85 -28.81
N MET A 792 12.62 5.57 -29.18
CA MET A 792 13.18 5.12 -30.45
C MET A 792 12.50 5.80 -31.66
N ARG A 793 11.24 6.21 -31.58
CA ARG A 793 10.54 6.89 -32.69
C ARG A 793 11.18 8.22 -33.10
N ASP A 794 11.82 8.89 -32.14
CA ASP A 794 12.43 10.22 -32.31
C ASP A 794 13.96 10.16 -32.46
N CYS A 795 14.52 8.94 -32.54
CA CYS A 795 15.95 8.69 -32.68
C CYS A 795 16.31 8.37 -34.13
N ASP A 796 17.56 8.65 -34.51
CA ASP A 796 18.13 8.10 -35.73
C ASP A 796 18.47 6.60 -35.56
N GLU A 797 18.82 5.91 -36.66
CA GLU A 797 19.08 4.47 -36.61
C GLU A 797 20.29 4.10 -35.73
N ALA A 798 21.27 4.98 -35.60
CA ALA A 798 22.44 4.75 -34.76
C ALA A 798 22.07 4.79 -33.27
N ASP A 799 21.28 5.78 -32.87
CA ASP A 799 20.84 5.99 -31.50
C ASP A 799 19.77 4.97 -31.07
N LYS A 800 18.91 4.51 -32.00
CA LYS A 800 18.04 3.35 -31.75
C LYS A 800 18.85 2.11 -31.37
N ALA A 801 19.93 1.83 -32.11
CA ALA A 801 20.78 0.66 -31.84
C ALA A 801 21.47 0.74 -30.47
N LYS A 802 21.97 1.93 -30.09
CA LYS A 802 22.58 2.16 -28.76
C LYS A 802 21.56 2.00 -27.63
N LEU A 803 20.39 2.64 -27.73
CA LEU A 803 19.32 2.55 -26.75
C LEU A 803 18.84 1.09 -26.58
N GLN A 804 18.73 0.36 -27.68
CA GLN A 804 18.38 -1.05 -27.67
C GLN A 804 19.45 -1.90 -26.97
N ALA A 805 20.74 -1.62 -27.20
CA ALA A 805 21.84 -2.31 -26.54
C ALA A 805 21.84 -2.09 -25.01
N VAL A 806 21.54 -0.87 -24.54
CA VAL A 806 21.44 -0.54 -23.10
C VAL A 806 20.33 -1.34 -22.42
N ILE A 807 19.13 -1.36 -23.01
CA ILE A 807 17.98 -2.10 -22.49
C ILE A 807 18.22 -3.62 -22.55
N GLN A 808 18.81 -4.12 -23.63
CA GLN A 808 19.17 -5.54 -23.74
C GLN A 808 20.23 -5.94 -22.71
N GLY A 809 21.19 -5.06 -22.39
CA GLY A 809 22.16 -5.29 -21.32
C GLY A 809 21.48 -5.51 -19.97
N LEU A 810 20.61 -4.57 -19.57
CA LEU A 810 19.85 -4.68 -18.32
C LEU A 810 18.93 -5.92 -18.30
N THR A 811 18.30 -6.24 -19.43
CA THR A 811 17.43 -7.43 -19.56
C THR A 811 18.23 -8.72 -19.37
N LYS A 812 19.44 -8.82 -19.95
CA LYS A 812 20.32 -9.99 -19.78
C LYS A 812 20.80 -10.17 -18.35
N GLU A 813 21.13 -9.08 -17.65
CA GLU A 813 21.51 -9.13 -16.23
C GLU A 813 20.35 -9.64 -15.37
N TYR A 814 19.14 -9.15 -15.61
CA TYR A 814 17.91 -9.60 -14.95
C TYR A 814 17.61 -11.09 -15.19
N GLU A 815 17.61 -11.53 -16.45
CA GLU A 815 17.39 -12.94 -16.82
C GLU A 815 18.45 -13.86 -16.22
N GLY A 816 19.70 -13.39 -16.15
CA GLY A 816 20.81 -14.09 -15.50
C GLY A 816 20.56 -14.32 -14.00
N LEU A 817 20.13 -13.29 -13.28
CA LEU A 817 19.79 -13.39 -11.85
C LEU A 817 18.56 -14.28 -11.65
N GLN A 818 17.50 -14.11 -12.44
CA GLN A 818 16.30 -14.93 -12.37
C GLN A 818 16.62 -16.42 -12.53
N LYS A 819 17.46 -16.78 -13.52
CA LYS A 819 17.88 -18.17 -13.73
C LYS A 819 18.69 -18.73 -12.56
N LYS A 820 19.62 -17.94 -12.00
CA LYS A 820 20.42 -18.36 -10.84
C LYS A 820 19.56 -18.58 -9.59
N THR A 821 18.65 -17.65 -9.30
CA THR A 821 17.69 -17.76 -8.18
C THR A 821 16.79 -18.97 -8.32
N HIS A 822 16.21 -19.18 -9.51
CA HIS A 822 15.35 -20.33 -9.75
C HIS A 822 16.09 -21.65 -9.49
N ASN A 823 17.32 -21.78 -10.02
CA ASN A 823 18.15 -22.96 -9.78
C ASN A 823 18.43 -23.18 -8.28
N LYS A 824 18.69 -22.11 -7.52
CA LYS A 824 18.93 -22.17 -6.06
C LYS A 824 17.68 -22.64 -5.31
N VAL A 825 16.50 -22.11 -5.67
CA VAL A 825 15.21 -22.52 -5.10
C VAL A 825 14.91 -23.99 -5.38
N THR A 826 15.15 -24.46 -6.60
CA THR A 826 15.00 -25.89 -6.94
C THR A 826 15.94 -26.77 -6.13
N ALA A 827 17.22 -26.39 -6.03
CA ALA A 827 18.20 -27.15 -5.27
C ALA A 827 17.87 -27.22 -3.76
N LEU A 828 17.38 -26.11 -3.17
CA LEU A 828 16.92 -26.08 -1.78
C LEU A 828 15.65 -26.93 -1.57
N ALA A 829 14.73 -26.96 -2.53
CA ALA A 829 13.53 -27.78 -2.46
C ALA A 829 13.86 -29.29 -2.52
N ASP A 830 14.77 -29.69 -3.39
CA ASP A 830 15.27 -31.07 -3.47
C ASP A 830 16.01 -31.47 -2.19
N LEU A 831 16.85 -30.59 -1.66
CA LEU A 831 17.56 -30.79 -0.39
C LEU A 831 16.57 -30.96 0.78
N LEU A 832 15.51 -30.15 0.84
CA LEU A 832 14.47 -30.25 1.86
C LEU A 832 13.76 -31.59 1.82
N ALA A 833 13.39 -32.07 0.62
CA ALA A 833 12.77 -33.38 0.46
C ALA A 833 13.68 -34.51 0.95
N GLY A 834 14.97 -34.44 0.64
CA GLY A 834 15.98 -35.37 1.18
C GLY A 834 16.10 -35.30 2.69
N ARG A 835 16.08 -34.10 3.28
CA ARG A 835 16.22 -33.87 4.72
C ARG A 835 15.04 -34.39 5.54
N ARG A 836 13.81 -34.13 5.08
CA ARG A 836 12.58 -34.64 5.72
C ARG A 836 12.55 -36.16 5.74
N LYS A 837 12.94 -36.81 4.64
CA LYS A 837 13.02 -38.27 4.59
C LYS A 837 14.02 -38.81 5.62
N PHE A 838 15.20 -38.20 5.70
CA PHE A 838 16.23 -38.59 6.67
C PHE A 838 15.75 -38.46 8.12
N GLU A 839 15.07 -37.37 8.48
CA GLU A 839 14.50 -37.17 9.83
C GLU A 839 13.42 -38.22 10.15
N VAL A 840 12.51 -38.50 9.22
CA VAL A 840 11.47 -39.54 9.39
C VAL A 840 12.08 -40.92 9.65
N ASP A 841 13.13 -41.29 8.91
CA ASP A 841 13.81 -42.57 9.09
C ASP A 841 14.51 -42.67 10.46
N VAL A 842 15.08 -41.55 10.97
CA VAL A 842 15.65 -41.47 12.33
C VAL A 842 14.57 -41.61 13.40
N GLU A 843 13.44 -40.93 13.25
CA GLU A 843 12.30 -41.03 14.17
C GLU A 843 11.74 -42.46 14.24
N ALA A 844 11.64 -43.16 13.10
CA ALA A 844 11.19 -44.55 13.05
C ALA A 844 12.11 -45.49 13.84
N CYS A 845 13.43 -45.30 13.75
CA CYS A 845 14.39 -46.07 14.55
C CYS A 845 14.24 -45.79 16.05
N GLN A 846 14.05 -44.53 16.44
CA GLN A 846 13.85 -44.13 17.83
C GLN A 846 12.52 -44.66 18.41
N ALA A 847 11.44 -44.62 17.63
CA ALA A 847 10.13 -45.14 18.03
C ALA A 847 10.20 -46.65 18.32
N TRP A 848 10.81 -47.43 17.43
CA TRP A 848 11.01 -48.85 17.66
C TRP A 848 11.88 -49.12 18.90
N MET A 849 12.95 -48.34 19.13
CA MET A 849 13.78 -48.50 20.33
C MET A 849 12.97 -48.28 21.62
N ASN A 850 12.09 -47.28 21.64
CA ASN A 850 11.22 -47.02 22.80
C ASN A 850 10.26 -48.21 23.04
N GLU A 851 9.64 -48.74 21.98
CA GLU A 851 8.76 -49.91 22.08
C GLU A 851 9.52 -51.16 22.57
N ALA A 852 10.73 -51.39 22.07
CA ALA A 852 11.58 -52.50 22.47
C ALA A 852 12.04 -52.38 23.93
N GLU A 853 12.42 -51.17 24.39
CA GLU A 853 12.76 -50.90 25.80
C GLU A 853 11.56 -51.19 26.74
N VAL A 854 10.34 -50.83 26.33
CA VAL A 854 9.11 -51.16 27.09
C VAL A 854 8.88 -52.67 27.14
N ALA A 855 9.01 -53.39 26.02
CA ALA A 855 8.87 -54.85 25.98
C ALA A 855 9.93 -55.55 26.84
N LEU A 856 11.14 -54.98 26.91
CA LEU A 856 12.25 -55.42 27.75
C LEU A 856 12.15 -54.95 29.21
N SER A 857 11.05 -54.35 29.65
CA SER A 857 10.86 -54.02 31.07
C SER A 857 10.11 -55.13 31.83
N ALA A 858 9.31 -55.95 31.16
CA ALA A 858 8.46 -56.97 31.79
C ALA A 858 9.25 -58.10 32.48
N GLU A 859 8.82 -58.57 33.65
CA GLU A 859 9.47 -59.65 34.41
C GLU A 859 9.38 -61.03 33.74
N LEU A 860 10.43 -61.86 33.88
CA LEU A 860 10.48 -63.22 33.35
C LEU A 860 9.67 -64.18 34.23
N ARG A 861 8.81 -65.01 33.64
CA ARG A 861 7.95 -65.95 34.37
C ARG A 861 8.38 -67.39 34.10
N THR A 862 9.09 -68.00 35.04
CA THR A 862 9.76 -69.30 34.85
C THR A 862 9.06 -70.50 35.51
N ALA A 863 7.83 -70.33 35.98
CA ALA A 863 7.12 -71.36 36.75
C ALA A 863 6.41 -72.43 35.88
N ASN A 864 6.16 -72.15 34.60
CA ASN A 864 5.43 -73.03 33.69
C ASN A 864 6.18 -73.16 32.35
N LEU A 865 6.36 -74.40 31.90
CA LEU A 865 7.05 -74.75 30.65
C LEU A 865 6.40 -74.11 29.41
N GLU A 866 5.07 -74.08 29.31
CA GLU A 866 4.36 -73.48 28.17
C GLU A 866 4.56 -71.96 28.11
N LEU A 867 4.55 -71.30 29.28
CA LEU A 867 4.73 -69.86 29.40
C LEU A 867 6.17 -69.44 29.06
N ILE A 868 7.16 -70.23 29.48
CA ILE A 868 8.57 -70.01 29.11
C ILE A 868 8.74 -70.11 27.59
N GLN A 869 8.09 -71.07 26.94
CA GLN A 869 8.14 -71.24 25.48
C GLN A 869 7.50 -70.05 24.73
N GLU A 870 6.37 -69.53 25.22
CA GLU A 870 5.71 -68.34 24.65
C GLU A 870 6.58 -67.08 24.82
N GLN A 871 7.19 -66.88 25.98
CA GLN A 871 8.10 -65.75 26.23
C GLN A 871 9.35 -65.83 25.33
N LEU A 872 9.90 -67.04 25.11
CA LEU A 872 11.02 -67.24 24.18
C LEU A 872 10.65 -66.87 22.74
N ASN A 873 9.47 -67.25 22.27
CA ASN A 873 8.99 -66.88 20.93
C ASN A 873 8.81 -65.36 20.77
N LYS A 874 8.35 -64.66 21.82
CA LYS A 874 8.23 -63.19 21.81
C LYS A 874 9.60 -62.51 21.72
N TYR A 875 10.58 -62.94 22.51
CA TYR A 875 11.94 -62.38 22.44
C TYR A 875 12.69 -62.76 21.15
N ALA A 876 12.37 -63.90 20.52
CA ALA A 876 12.90 -64.26 19.21
C ALA A 876 12.44 -63.28 18.11
N LYS A 877 11.15 -62.92 18.08
CA LYS A 877 10.62 -61.90 17.17
C LYS A 877 11.25 -60.52 17.42
N LEU A 878 11.36 -60.11 18.68
CA LEU A 878 12.00 -58.85 19.05
C LEU A 878 13.48 -58.80 18.64
N ASN A 879 14.18 -59.94 18.65
CA ASN A 879 15.56 -60.05 18.16
C ASN A 879 15.66 -59.89 16.63
N GLU A 880 14.73 -60.45 15.85
CA GLU A 880 14.68 -60.25 14.40
C GLU A 880 14.45 -58.77 14.04
N GLU A 881 13.52 -58.11 14.72
CA GLU A 881 13.29 -56.68 14.54
C GLU A 881 14.49 -55.83 14.95
N CYS A 882 15.19 -56.21 16.03
CA CYS A 882 16.42 -55.56 16.48
C CYS A 882 17.53 -55.64 15.42
N GLN A 883 17.67 -56.76 14.72
CA GLN A 883 18.62 -56.89 13.61
C GLN A 883 18.25 -56.00 12.43
N ARG A 884 16.95 -55.92 12.08
CA ARG A 884 16.47 -55.06 10.99
C ARG A 884 16.77 -53.58 11.27
N VAL A 885 16.42 -53.08 12.46
CA VAL A 885 16.68 -51.69 12.84
C VAL A 885 18.19 -51.40 12.94
N GLY A 886 19.01 -52.40 13.28
CA GLY A 886 20.47 -52.28 13.18
C GLY A 886 20.96 -52.04 11.74
N GLY A 887 20.32 -52.69 10.76
CA GLY A 887 20.56 -52.44 9.33
C GLY A 887 20.09 -51.05 8.88
N ASP A 888 18.90 -50.63 9.32
CA ASP A 888 18.34 -49.32 9.02
C ASP A 888 19.24 -48.19 9.58
N LEU A 889 19.76 -48.34 10.81
CA LEU A 889 20.73 -47.41 11.42
C LEU A 889 22.04 -47.32 10.63
N ALA A 890 22.60 -48.45 10.16
CA ALA A 890 23.82 -48.44 9.37
C ALA A 890 23.62 -47.72 8.01
N GLN A 891 22.43 -47.86 7.41
CA GLN A 891 22.08 -47.15 6.18
C GLN A 891 21.87 -45.65 6.43
N LEU A 892 21.28 -45.27 7.57
CA LEU A 892 21.15 -43.87 7.97
C LEU A 892 22.50 -43.23 8.24
N GLU A 893 23.41 -43.94 8.91
CA GLU A 893 24.76 -43.45 9.17
C GLU A 893 25.55 -43.24 7.86
N LYS A 894 25.41 -44.17 6.90
CA LYS A 894 25.98 -44.02 5.56
C LYS A 894 25.42 -42.79 4.84
N SER A 895 24.11 -42.58 4.91
CA SER A 895 23.45 -41.41 4.31
C SER A 895 23.88 -40.12 5.00
N GLY A 896 24.04 -40.14 6.33
CA GLY A 896 24.53 -39.04 7.15
C GLY A 896 25.95 -38.61 6.81
N ARG A 897 26.86 -39.56 6.59
CA ARG A 897 28.26 -39.30 6.19
C ARG A 897 28.40 -38.70 4.78
N GLN A 898 27.41 -38.90 3.92
CA GLN A 898 27.39 -38.34 2.56
C GLN A 898 26.84 -36.90 2.53
N MET A 899 26.32 -36.39 3.64
CA MET A 899 25.82 -35.02 3.74
C MET A 899 26.98 -34.03 3.84
N VAL A 900 26.87 -32.92 3.11
CA VAL A 900 27.87 -31.85 3.14
C VAL A 900 27.44 -30.82 4.18
N LEU A 901 27.77 -31.09 5.45
CA LEU A 901 27.34 -30.29 6.60
C LEU A 901 28.45 -29.35 7.10
N SER A 902 28.07 -28.33 7.86
CA SER A 902 29.02 -27.53 8.63
C SER A 902 29.73 -28.39 9.68
N ALA A 903 30.95 -28.00 10.10
CA ALA A 903 31.71 -28.77 11.10
C ALA A 903 30.95 -28.96 12.44
N PRO A 904 30.22 -27.95 12.98
CA PRO A 904 29.37 -28.14 14.16
C PRO A 904 28.23 -29.14 13.91
N ASP A 905 27.55 -29.04 12.77
CA ASP A 905 26.42 -29.92 12.43
C ASP A 905 26.85 -31.38 12.24
N LEU A 906 28.03 -31.59 11.65
CA LEU A 906 28.61 -32.93 11.50
C LEU A 906 28.91 -33.55 12.87
N LEU A 907 29.39 -32.76 13.84
CA LEU A 907 29.62 -33.20 15.20
C LEU A 907 28.30 -33.64 15.86
N THR A 908 27.27 -32.79 15.80
CA THR A 908 25.94 -33.08 16.35
C THR A 908 25.33 -34.34 15.74
N LEU A 909 25.44 -34.52 14.42
CA LEU A 909 24.96 -35.73 13.75
C LEU A 909 25.70 -36.99 14.24
N THR A 910 27.01 -36.88 14.41
CA THR A 910 27.85 -37.98 14.90
C THR A 910 27.50 -38.37 16.33
N GLU A 911 27.29 -37.39 17.22
CA GLU A 911 26.85 -37.63 18.60
C GLU A 911 25.47 -38.30 18.67
N ASN A 912 24.53 -37.86 17.83
CA ASN A 912 23.20 -38.47 17.75
C ASN A 912 23.27 -39.94 17.30
N PHE A 913 24.08 -40.26 16.29
CA PHE A 913 24.27 -41.65 15.87
C PHE A 913 24.95 -42.51 16.95
N ASN A 914 25.93 -41.97 17.68
CA ASN A 914 26.56 -42.67 18.79
C ASN A 914 25.53 -43.03 19.87
N CYS A 915 24.67 -42.07 20.25
CA CYS A 915 23.59 -42.32 21.22
C CYS A 915 22.61 -43.41 20.75
N LEU A 916 22.20 -43.36 19.48
CA LEU A 916 21.33 -44.39 18.90
C LEU A 916 21.99 -45.77 18.86
N HIS A 917 23.28 -45.83 18.53
CA HIS A 917 24.04 -47.08 18.49
C HIS A 917 24.21 -47.69 19.89
N GLU A 918 24.51 -46.86 20.89
CA GLU A 918 24.60 -47.29 22.29
C GLU A 918 23.26 -47.82 22.82
N ARG A 919 22.15 -47.17 22.46
CA ARG A 919 20.79 -47.63 22.80
C ARG A 919 20.46 -48.96 22.12
N HIS A 920 20.67 -49.06 20.81
CA HIS A 920 20.47 -50.30 20.05
C HIS A 920 21.29 -51.47 20.63
N THR A 921 22.56 -51.23 20.96
CA THR A 921 23.44 -52.24 21.55
C THR A 921 22.95 -52.71 22.92
N ARG A 922 22.46 -51.79 23.77
CA ARG A 922 21.86 -52.13 25.08
C ARG A 922 20.60 -52.98 24.93
N ILE A 923 19.71 -52.61 24.01
CA ILE A 923 18.49 -53.37 23.70
C ILE A 923 18.86 -54.79 23.22
N ALA A 924 19.79 -54.91 22.28
CA ALA A 924 20.26 -56.20 21.75
C ALA A 924 20.88 -57.09 22.85
N ALA A 925 21.65 -56.51 23.79
CA ALA A 925 22.21 -57.23 24.92
C ALA A 925 21.12 -57.74 25.88
N SER A 926 20.15 -56.88 26.22
CA SER A 926 19.04 -57.24 27.11
C SER A 926 18.14 -58.35 26.54
N ILE A 927 17.86 -58.31 25.22
CA ILE A 927 17.15 -59.41 24.53
C ILE A 927 17.93 -60.71 24.70
N ARG A 928 19.24 -60.70 24.43
CA ARG A 928 20.10 -61.89 24.52
C ARG A 928 20.12 -62.48 25.93
N ASP A 929 20.26 -61.64 26.95
CA ASP A 929 20.33 -62.07 28.36
C ASP A 929 19.01 -62.67 28.81
N ARG A 930 17.87 -62.07 28.44
CA ARG A 930 16.54 -62.59 28.75
C ARG A 930 16.24 -63.91 28.04
N THR A 931 16.61 -64.04 26.76
CA THR A 931 16.49 -65.31 26.02
C THR A 931 17.34 -66.41 26.65
N LYS A 932 18.57 -66.09 27.10
CA LYS A 932 19.45 -67.05 27.78
C LYS A 932 18.90 -67.47 29.15
N ALA A 933 18.36 -66.54 29.93
CA ALA A 933 17.75 -66.83 31.23
C ALA A 933 16.52 -67.75 31.09
N LEU A 934 15.63 -67.48 30.13
CA LEU A 934 14.49 -68.34 29.84
C LEU A 934 14.91 -69.72 29.32
N GLY A 935 15.94 -69.79 28.47
CA GLY A 935 16.50 -71.07 28.00
C GLY A 935 17.07 -71.92 29.13
N THR A 936 17.76 -71.30 30.09
CA THR A 936 18.30 -71.99 31.28
C THR A 936 17.17 -72.49 32.20
N ALA A 937 16.10 -71.71 32.36
CA ALA A 937 14.92 -72.12 33.12
C ALA A 937 14.18 -73.31 32.45
N LEU A 938 14.11 -73.34 31.11
CA LEU A 938 13.48 -74.43 30.37
C LEU A 938 14.20 -75.78 30.57
N GLU A 939 15.55 -75.78 30.53
CA GLU A 939 16.37 -76.97 30.80
C GLU A 939 16.11 -77.52 32.21
N LYS A 940 16.16 -76.66 33.23
CA LYS A 940 15.92 -77.05 34.64
C LYS A 940 14.53 -77.65 34.86
N CYS A 941 13.48 -77.09 34.25
CA CYS A 941 12.13 -77.63 34.36
C CYS A 941 12.00 -79.03 33.70
N LYS A 942 12.69 -79.28 32.58
CA LYS A 942 12.67 -80.59 31.90
C LYS A 942 13.36 -81.68 32.72
N GLU A 943 14.53 -81.39 33.28
CA GLU A 943 15.28 -82.34 34.10
C GLU A 943 14.49 -82.79 35.34
N ALA A 944 13.81 -81.84 35.99
CA ALA A 944 13.08 -82.13 37.21
C ALA A 944 11.77 -82.92 36.95
N GLN A 945 11.10 -82.71 35.81
CA GLN A 945 9.96 -83.54 35.38
C GLN A 945 10.37 -85.01 35.15
N GLN A 946 11.51 -85.24 34.50
CA GLN A 946 11.99 -86.59 34.18
C GLN A 946 12.33 -87.42 35.44
N ARG A 947 12.84 -86.78 36.50
CA ARG A 947 13.14 -87.46 37.77
C ARG A 947 11.90 -87.81 38.60
N ALA A 948 10.83 -87.01 38.50
CA ALA A 948 9.57 -87.31 39.16
C ALA A 948 8.94 -88.62 38.61
N ASP A 949 8.96 -88.81 37.28
CA ASP A 949 8.41 -90.00 36.63
C ASP A 949 9.17 -91.29 37.02
N GLN A 950 10.50 -91.21 37.14
CA GLN A 950 11.34 -92.34 37.57
C GLN A 950 11.07 -92.77 39.01
N SER A 951 10.76 -91.83 39.91
CA SER A 951 10.48 -92.13 41.32
C SER A 951 9.16 -92.87 41.51
N LEU A 952 8.12 -92.49 40.77
CA LEU A 952 6.83 -93.20 40.79
C LEU A 952 6.94 -94.65 40.29
N ALA A 953 7.81 -94.90 39.30
CA ALA A 953 8.05 -96.25 38.79
C ALA A 953 8.72 -97.17 39.83
N LEU A 954 9.65 -96.65 40.64
CA LEU A 954 10.33 -97.42 41.69
C LEU A 954 9.36 -97.81 42.82
N PHE A 955 8.45 -96.92 43.24
CA PHE A 955 7.46 -97.23 44.28
C PHE A 955 6.49 -98.35 43.85
N ALA A 956 6.06 -98.35 42.59
CA ALA A 956 5.17 -99.38 42.06
C ALA A 956 5.80 -100.79 42.09
N ARG A 957 7.13 -100.90 41.86
CA ARG A 957 7.85 -102.18 41.93
C ARG A 957 7.87 -102.73 43.36
N ILE A 958 8.23 -101.89 44.33
CA ILE A 958 8.45 -102.30 45.73
C ILE A 958 7.14 -102.70 46.41
N GLN A 959 6.03 -102.02 46.11
CA GLN A 959 4.71 -102.42 46.56
C GLN A 959 4.27 -103.79 46.00
N GLY A 960 4.71 -104.16 44.79
CA GLY A 960 4.43 -105.47 44.19
C GLY A 960 5.13 -106.61 44.95
N GLU A 961 6.43 -106.48 45.19
CA GLU A 961 7.23 -107.50 45.88
C GLU A 961 6.80 -107.69 47.36
N LEU A 962 6.33 -106.62 48.02
CA LEU A 962 5.83 -106.69 49.40
C LEU A 962 4.56 -107.55 49.54
N LYS A 963 3.73 -107.60 48.50
CA LYS A 963 2.48 -108.39 48.47
C LYS A 963 2.74 -109.89 48.33
N ASP A 964 3.80 -110.27 47.63
CA ASP A 964 4.15 -111.68 47.41
C ASP A 964 4.75 -112.35 48.66
N LEU A 965 5.37 -111.56 49.56
CA LEU A 965 6.00 -112.03 50.80
C LEU A 965 5.03 -112.27 51.97
N GLN A 966 3.75 -111.85 51.89
CA GLN A 966 2.75 -111.99 52.96
C GLN A 966 2.10 -113.39 53.09
N LYS A 967 2.84 -114.49 52.86
CA LYS A 967 2.32 -115.88 52.91
C LYS A 967 2.59 -116.56 54.28
N PRO A 968 1.75 -117.53 54.73
CA PRO A 968 1.91 -118.17 56.03
C PRO A 968 3.22 -118.97 56.15
N ILE A 969 3.82 -118.93 57.34
CA ILE A 969 5.17 -119.40 57.63
C ILE A 969 5.24 -120.93 57.67
N GLY A 970 6.26 -121.51 57.01
CA GLY A 970 6.44 -122.96 56.85
C GLY A 970 6.84 -123.70 58.14
N SER A 971 6.82 -125.04 58.11
CA SER A 971 7.03 -125.88 59.30
C SER A 971 8.50 -126.11 59.69
N LYS A 972 9.44 -125.37 59.09
CA LYS A 972 10.87 -125.47 59.39
C LYS A 972 11.45 -124.13 59.84
N VAL A 973 12.59 -124.18 60.53
CA VAL A 973 13.31 -123.00 61.01
C VAL A 973 13.89 -122.20 59.81
N GLU A 974 14.30 -122.87 58.75
CA GLU A 974 14.86 -122.27 57.53
C GLU A 974 13.86 -121.40 56.76
N ASP A 975 12.56 -121.68 56.85
CA ASP A 975 11.51 -120.97 56.12
C ASP A 975 11.30 -119.54 56.67
N VAL A 976 11.52 -119.34 57.97
CA VAL A 976 11.44 -118.01 58.63
C VAL A 976 12.65 -117.16 58.25
N GLN A 977 13.83 -117.78 58.14
CA GLN A 977 15.09 -117.12 57.81
C GLN A 977 15.07 -116.55 56.37
N ALA A 978 14.56 -117.31 55.40
CA ALA A 978 14.48 -116.86 54.00
C ALA A 978 13.56 -115.65 53.80
N MET A 979 12.49 -115.53 54.60
CA MET A 979 11.61 -114.36 54.59
C MET A 979 12.30 -113.12 55.16
N LEU A 980 13.10 -113.26 56.22
CA LEU A 980 13.87 -112.15 56.79
C LEU A 980 14.85 -111.54 55.77
N ASP A 981 15.58 -112.38 55.03
CA ASP A 981 16.53 -111.89 54.01
C ASP A 981 15.82 -111.16 52.86
N SER A 982 14.62 -111.61 52.49
CA SER A 982 13.82 -111.00 51.42
C SER A 982 13.28 -109.63 51.81
N TYR A 983 12.76 -109.47 53.03
CA TYR A 983 12.32 -108.16 53.54
C TYR A 983 13.49 -107.19 53.75
N GLN A 984 14.67 -107.69 54.15
CA GLN A 984 15.86 -106.84 54.32
C GLN A 984 16.33 -106.24 52.99
N LYS A 985 16.29 -107.01 51.89
CA LYS A 985 16.67 -106.53 50.56
C LYS A 985 15.76 -105.40 50.04
N LEU A 986 14.45 -105.49 50.28
CA LEU A 986 13.49 -104.44 49.91
C LEU A 986 13.75 -103.12 50.66
N LEU A 987 14.18 -103.21 51.92
CA LEU A 987 14.53 -102.04 52.73
C LEU A 987 15.77 -101.32 52.21
N ASP A 988 16.79 -102.08 51.76
CA ASP A 988 18.04 -101.53 51.23
C ASP A 988 17.82 -100.81 49.89
N ASP A 989 16.96 -101.35 49.00
CA ASP A 989 16.58 -100.71 47.74
C ASP A 989 15.90 -99.34 47.96
N LEU A 990 14.98 -99.22 48.94
CA LEU A 990 14.32 -97.96 49.30
C LEU A 990 15.29 -96.92 49.90
N LYS A 991 16.21 -97.36 50.77
CA LYS A 991 17.18 -96.47 51.44
C LYS A 991 18.24 -95.95 50.47
N ASN A 992 18.69 -96.77 49.52
CA ASN A 992 19.65 -96.33 48.50
C ASN A 992 19.06 -95.28 47.54
N TRP A 993 17.78 -95.37 47.16
CA TRP A 993 17.13 -94.36 46.32
C TRP A 993 16.94 -93.01 47.03
N LYS A 994 16.72 -93.01 48.36
CA LYS A 994 16.59 -91.79 49.19
C LYS A 994 17.82 -90.87 49.08
N ASN A 995 19.03 -91.45 48.97
CA ASN A 995 20.27 -90.69 48.87
C ASN A 995 20.47 -90.01 47.50
N GLY A 996 19.70 -90.36 46.46
CA GLY A 996 19.76 -89.76 45.13
C GLY A 996 18.79 -88.60 44.86
N VAL A 997 17.85 -88.33 45.77
CA VAL A 997 16.74 -87.36 45.57
C VAL A 997 17.03 -85.98 46.21
N GLY A 998 18.17 -85.79 46.87
CA GLY A 998 18.45 -84.64 47.74
C GLY A 998 18.66 -83.25 47.13
N ASP A 999 18.71 -83.09 45.79
CA ASP A 999 19.18 -81.84 45.15
C ASP A 999 18.20 -81.20 44.13
N LEU A 1000 16.88 -81.37 44.29
CA LEU A 1000 15.90 -80.70 43.41
C LEU A 1000 14.82 -79.97 44.21
N GLU A 1001 15.07 -78.69 44.52
CA GLU A 1001 14.02 -77.77 44.96
C GLU A 1001 13.26 -77.23 43.75
N GLY A 1002 11.92 -77.24 43.81
CA GLY A 1002 11.09 -76.41 42.92
C GLY A 1002 10.21 -77.12 41.89
N VAL A 1003 9.83 -78.39 42.08
CA VAL A 1003 8.75 -79.02 41.30
C VAL A 1003 7.58 -79.40 42.21
N ALA A 1004 6.39 -78.88 41.88
CA ALA A 1004 5.14 -79.30 42.48
C ALA A 1004 4.94 -80.80 42.21
N ASN A 1005 5.11 -81.62 43.27
CA ASN A 1005 4.81 -83.06 43.43
C ASN A 1005 5.92 -83.85 44.15
N LEU A 1006 7.11 -83.28 44.38
CA LEU A 1006 8.19 -83.96 45.12
C LEU A 1006 7.84 -84.26 46.59
N GLN A 1007 7.09 -83.37 47.25
CA GLN A 1007 6.69 -83.54 48.65
C GLN A 1007 5.78 -84.76 48.87
N SER A 1008 4.88 -85.04 47.90
CA SER A 1008 4.04 -86.24 47.90
C SER A 1008 4.85 -87.52 47.67
N ILE A 1009 5.88 -87.47 46.81
CA ILE A 1009 6.74 -88.61 46.48
C ILE A 1009 7.64 -88.96 47.67
N VAL A 1010 8.19 -87.96 48.38
CA VAL A 1010 9.00 -88.16 49.59
C VAL A 1010 8.18 -88.80 50.71
N GLN A 1011 6.93 -88.35 50.92
CA GLN A 1011 6.04 -88.91 51.95
C GLN A 1011 5.73 -90.41 51.71
N GLN A 1012 5.42 -90.78 50.46
CA GLN A 1012 5.14 -92.18 50.10
C GLN A 1012 6.34 -93.12 50.31
N GLN A 1013 7.56 -92.61 50.18
CA GLN A 1013 8.78 -93.38 50.43
C GLN A 1013 8.99 -93.71 51.91
N GLU A 1014 8.69 -92.76 52.81
CA GLU A 1014 8.87 -92.96 54.26
C GLU A 1014 7.86 -93.95 54.85
N ASP A 1015 6.62 -93.94 54.34
CA ASP A 1015 5.57 -94.87 54.77
C ASP A 1015 5.92 -96.33 54.40
N LEU A 1016 6.51 -96.56 53.22
CA LEU A 1016 6.93 -97.91 52.77
C LEU A 1016 8.11 -98.47 53.57
N ILE A 1017 9.08 -97.63 53.93
CA ILE A 1017 10.23 -98.04 54.75
C ILE A 1017 9.76 -98.54 56.12
N ARG A 1018 8.86 -97.80 56.77
CA ARG A 1018 8.33 -98.14 58.10
C ARG A 1018 7.59 -99.48 58.10
N ALA A 1019 6.79 -99.75 57.06
CA ALA A 1019 6.02 -100.99 56.94
C ALA A 1019 6.91 -102.25 56.79
N ILE A 1020 8.07 -102.15 56.14
CA ILE A 1020 9.02 -103.26 55.99
C ILE A 1020 9.76 -103.54 57.31
N GLU A 1021 10.15 -102.49 58.02
CA GLU A 1021 10.87 -102.59 59.30
C GLU A 1021 10.03 -103.33 60.36
N ASP A 1022 8.74 -103.03 60.47
CA ASP A 1022 7.84 -103.68 61.44
C ASP A 1022 7.69 -105.21 61.19
N GLN A 1023 7.66 -105.65 59.91
CA GLN A 1023 7.52 -107.08 59.58
C GLN A 1023 8.78 -107.90 59.90
N LEU A 1024 9.97 -107.30 59.74
CA LEU A 1024 11.25 -107.94 60.07
C LEU A 1024 11.35 -108.26 61.57
N GLU A 1025 10.85 -107.39 62.44
CA GLU A 1025 10.91 -107.60 63.89
C GLU A 1025 10.01 -108.74 64.35
N ARG A 1026 8.80 -108.84 63.77
CA ARG A 1026 7.84 -109.90 64.08
C ARG A 1026 8.36 -111.30 63.72
N LEU A 1027 8.97 -111.46 62.55
CA LEU A 1027 9.51 -112.75 62.08
C LEU A 1027 10.66 -113.27 62.96
N ARG A 1028 11.47 -112.39 63.56
CA ARG A 1028 12.56 -112.78 64.46
C ARG A 1028 12.07 -113.42 65.77
N GLN A 1029 10.93 -112.97 66.30
CA GLN A 1029 10.37 -113.51 67.55
C GLN A 1029 9.84 -114.93 67.41
N LEU A 1030 9.19 -115.23 66.29
CA LEU A 1030 8.63 -116.57 66.01
C LEU A 1030 9.73 -117.65 65.91
N LEU A 1031 10.89 -117.32 65.34
CA LEU A 1031 12.02 -118.23 65.21
C LEU A 1031 12.46 -118.79 66.57
N LEU A 1032 12.61 -117.91 67.56
CA LEU A 1032 13.07 -118.25 68.91
C LEU A 1032 12.10 -119.20 69.64
N LEU A 1033 10.81 -119.03 69.42
CA LEU A 1033 9.77 -119.85 70.07
C LEU A 1033 9.87 -121.32 69.64
N ARG A 1034 10.18 -121.55 68.36
CA ARG A 1034 10.18 -122.86 67.74
C ARG A 1034 11.32 -123.76 68.19
N GLU A 1035 12.50 -123.20 68.40
CA GLU A 1035 13.67 -123.94 68.90
C GLU A 1035 13.42 -124.53 70.30
N GLN A 1036 12.69 -123.80 71.15
CA GLN A 1036 12.42 -124.23 72.52
C GLN A 1036 11.42 -125.38 72.63
N PHE A 1037 10.47 -125.50 71.69
CA PHE A 1037 9.47 -126.58 71.68
C PHE A 1037 10.11 -127.94 71.34
N ILE A 1038 11.01 -127.97 70.36
CA ILE A 1038 11.67 -129.19 69.90
C ILE A 1038 12.50 -129.85 71.03
N ALA A 1039 13.16 -129.05 71.86
CA ALA A 1039 13.97 -129.55 72.98
C ALA A 1039 13.13 -130.34 74.01
N LEU A 1040 11.95 -129.83 74.37
CA LEU A 1040 11.09 -130.46 75.40
C LEU A 1040 10.54 -131.84 74.99
N ILE A 1041 10.23 -132.02 73.70
CA ILE A 1041 9.71 -133.29 73.17
C ILE A 1041 10.75 -134.42 73.27
N ALA A 1042 12.04 -134.11 73.08
CA ALA A 1042 13.13 -135.08 73.14
C ALA A 1042 13.33 -135.64 74.57
N ASP A 1043 13.22 -134.80 75.60
CA ASP A 1043 13.42 -135.18 77.00
C ASP A 1043 12.37 -136.20 77.48
N ILE A 1044 11.09 -135.99 77.15
CA ILE A 1044 9.98 -136.86 77.58
C ILE A 1044 10.07 -138.24 76.93
N THR A 1045 10.43 -138.29 75.64
CA THR A 1045 10.56 -139.56 74.90
C THR A 1045 11.62 -140.46 75.52
N THR A 1046 12.75 -139.87 75.93
CA THR A 1046 13.87 -140.58 76.56
C THR A 1046 13.48 -141.18 77.91
N PHE A 1047 12.63 -140.50 78.67
CA PHE A 1047 12.15 -140.98 79.97
C PHE A 1047 11.32 -142.28 79.85
N ILE A 1048 10.38 -142.34 78.91
CA ILE A 1048 9.46 -143.47 78.72
C ILE A 1048 10.20 -144.77 78.41
N ALA A 1049 11.22 -144.70 77.53
CA ALA A 1049 12.00 -145.88 77.13
C ALA A 1049 12.70 -146.53 78.33
N ARG A 1050 13.33 -145.73 79.19
CA ARG A 1050 14.13 -146.20 80.32
C ARG A 1050 13.31 -146.96 81.37
N TYR A 1051 12.15 -146.44 81.76
CA TYR A 1051 11.35 -147.05 82.83
C TYR A 1051 10.53 -148.26 82.40
N THR A 1052 10.38 -148.49 81.08
CA THR A 1052 9.78 -149.71 80.54
C THR A 1052 10.68 -150.94 80.77
N GLU A 1053 12.01 -150.79 80.66
CA GLU A 1053 12.97 -151.87 80.94
C GLU A 1053 13.01 -152.24 82.43
N VAL A 1054 12.97 -151.24 83.32
CA VAL A 1054 13.01 -151.46 84.78
C VAL A 1054 11.89 -152.38 85.27
N ILE A 1055 10.70 -152.30 84.67
CA ILE A 1055 9.54 -153.15 85.02
C ILE A 1055 9.81 -154.62 84.69
N ARG A 1056 10.51 -154.91 83.58
CA ARG A 1056 10.79 -156.27 83.11
C ARG A 1056 11.80 -156.98 84.03
N ASP A 1057 12.77 -156.24 84.55
CA ASP A 1057 13.80 -156.78 85.43
C ASP A 1057 13.24 -157.18 86.81
N ILE A 1058 12.18 -156.52 87.29
CA ILE A 1058 11.52 -156.88 88.56
C ILE A 1058 10.87 -158.28 88.48
N GLU A 1059 10.26 -158.66 87.35
CA GLU A 1059 9.59 -159.96 87.23
C GLU A 1059 10.52 -161.16 87.06
N THR A 1060 11.67 -160.96 86.42
CA THR A 1060 12.60 -162.06 86.08
C THR A 1060 13.61 -162.38 87.19
N GLY A 1061 13.70 -161.53 88.23
CA GLY A 1061 14.52 -161.81 89.41
C GLY A 1061 13.89 -162.89 90.29
N GLY A 1062 14.70 -163.82 90.81
CA GLY A 1062 14.31 -164.88 91.76
C GLY A 1062 13.92 -164.38 93.15
N HIS A 1063 13.21 -163.25 93.21
CA HIS A 1063 12.70 -162.61 94.41
C HIS A 1063 11.54 -163.37 94.99
N THR A 1064 11.46 -163.40 96.32
CA THR A 1064 10.27 -163.90 96.99
C THR A 1064 9.07 -163.00 96.69
N THR A 1065 7.86 -163.55 96.78
CA THR A 1065 6.61 -162.84 96.47
C THR A 1065 6.47 -161.52 97.23
N GLN A 1066 7.06 -161.40 98.41
CA GLN A 1066 7.07 -160.18 99.24
C GLN A 1066 8.07 -159.10 98.77
N GLU A 1067 9.19 -159.48 98.17
CA GLU A 1067 10.22 -158.53 97.68
C GLU A 1067 9.81 -157.84 96.38
N LYS A 1068 9.09 -158.56 95.49
CA LYS A 1068 8.59 -158.01 94.22
C LYS A 1068 7.63 -156.84 94.43
N ILE A 1069 6.80 -156.88 95.48
CA ILE A 1069 5.82 -155.84 95.78
C ILE A 1069 6.49 -154.49 96.09
N LYS A 1070 7.56 -154.46 96.90
CA LYS A 1070 8.26 -153.21 97.26
C LYS A 1070 8.88 -152.48 96.07
N LYS A 1071 9.49 -153.21 95.13
CA LYS A 1071 10.18 -152.60 93.98
C LYS A 1071 9.23 -151.90 93.01
N TYR A 1072 7.97 -152.32 92.95
CA TYR A 1072 6.98 -151.67 92.09
C TYR A 1072 6.50 -150.31 92.63
N ASP A 1073 6.50 -150.10 93.95
CA ASP A 1073 6.07 -148.83 94.54
C ASP A 1073 7.04 -147.67 94.19
N ASP A 1074 8.35 -147.92 94.11
CA ASP A 1074 9.36 -146.90 93.78
C ASP A 1074 9.26 -146.38 92.33
N VAL A 1075 8.88 -147.24 91.38
CA VAL A 1075 8.77 -146.89 89.95
C VAL A 1075 7.62 -145.90 89.71
N ILE A 1076 6.54 -146.00 90.49
CA ILE A 1076 5.35 -145.15 90.33
C ILE A 1076 5.67 -143.67 90.60
N VAL A 1077 6.50 -143.37 91.61
CA VAL A 1077 6.88 -142.00 91.97
C VAL A 1077 7.61 -141.30 90.83
N LYS A 1078 8.50 -142.02 90.14
CA LYS A 1078 9.29 -141.44 89.05
C LYS A 1078 8.46 -141.09 87.82
N ILE A 1079 7.41 -141.84 87.53
CA ILE A 1079 6.51 -141.54 86.40
C ILE A 1079 5.79 -140.20 86.59
N GLN A 1080 5.46 -139.81 87.83
CA GLN A 1080 4.80 -138.53 88.13
C GLN A 1080 5.68 -137.31 87.81
N GLU A 1081 7.02 -137.40 87.97
CA GLU A 1081 7.94 -136.30 87.65
C GLU A 1081 7.96 -135.99 86.14
N CYS A 1082 7.83 -136.99 85.27
CA CYS A 1082 7.84 -136.80 83.82
C CYS A 1082 6.52 -136.22 83.26
N GLU A 1083 5.40 -136.40 83.96
CA GLU A 1083 4.10 -135.82 83.57
C GLU A 1083 4.15 -134.27 83.57
N ALA A 1084 4.99 -133.65 84.40
CA ALA A 1084 5.16 -132.19 84.46
C ALA A 1084 5.87 -131.60 83.23
N LEU A 1085 6.86 -132.31 82.67
CA LEU A 1085 7.58 -131.88 81.47
C LEU A 1085 6.68 -131.87 80.23
N LEU A 1086 5.75 -132.81 80.14
CA LEU A 1086 4.76 -132.90 79.07
C LEU A 1086 3.78 -131.70 79.05
N ALA A 1087 3.45 -131.15 80.22
CA ALA A 1087 2.63 -129.95 80.31
C ALA A 1087 3.34 -128.72 79.73
N ALA A 1088 4.63 -128.54 80.01
CA ALA A 1088 5.42 -127.43 79.47
C ALA A 1088 5.63 -127.52 77.95
N ALA A 1089 5.79 -128.74 77.41
CA ALA A 1089 5.85 -128.97 75.97
C ALA A 1089 4.52 -128.59 75.27
N THR A 1090 3.39 -128.81 75.94
CA THR A 1090 2.06 -128.53 75.40
C THR A 1090 1.82 -127.02 75.19
N ASP A 1091 2.17 -126.20 76.18
CA ASP A 1091 1.98 -124.73 76.13
C ASP A 1091 2.79 -124.06 75.01
N LYS A 1092 4.07 -124.43 74.83
CA LYS A 1092 4.89 -123.90 73.74
C LYS A 1092 4.42 -124.37 72.36
N GLY A 1093 3.85 -125.57 72.27
CA GLY A 1093 3.27 -126.09 71.03
C GLY A 1093 2.05 -125.28 70.57
N GLU A 1094 1.20 -124.83 71.49
CA GLU A 1094 0.03 -124.00 71.17
C GLU A 1094 0.40 -122.62 70.64
N GLN A 1095 1.46 -121.99 71.16
CA GLN A 1095 1.90 -120.67 70.69
C GLN A 1095 2.50 -120.71 69.28
N ILE A 1096 3.25 -121.77 68.93
CA ILE A 1096 3.73 -121.98 67.55
C ILE A 1096 2.56 -122.28 66.62
N ALA A 1097 1.56 -123.02 67.10
CA ALA A 1097 0.38 -123.38 66.32
C ALA A 1097 -0.49 -122.17 65.89
N ALA A 1098 -0.48 -121.08 66.66
CA ALA A 1098 -1.20 -119.84 66.31
C ALA A 1098 -0.66 -119.16 65.05
N GLU A 1099 0.62 -119.34 64.75
CA GLU A 1099 1.33 -118.65 63.66
C GLU A 1099 1.83 -119.61 62.55
N GLY A 1100 1.72 -120.92 62.78
CA GLY A 1100 2.08 -121.98 61.83
C GLY A 1100 0.95 -122.43 60.89
N THR A 1101 1.33 -123.13 59.82
CA THR A 1101 0.39 -123.73 58.87
C THR A 1101 -0.48 -124.83 59.51
N ALA A 1102 -1.63 -125.16 58.91
CA ALA A 1102 -2.51 -126.20 59.44
C ALA A 1102 -1.80 -127.57 59.59
N ALA A 1103 -0.85 -127.89 58.71
CA ALA A 1103 -0.02 -129.09 58.80
C ALA A 1103 0.90 -129.08 60.04
N ASP A 1104 1.43 -127.90 60.38
CA ASP A 1104 2.33 -127.69 61.52
C ASP A 1104 1.60 -127.90 62.85
N ARG A 1105 0.38 -127.34 62.98
CA ARG A 1105 -0.47 -127.55 64.16
C ARG A 1105 -0.80 -129.02 64.38
N ASN A 1106 -1.16 -129.72 63.32
CA ASN A 1106 -1.52 -131.13 63.39
C ASN A 1106 -0.32 -131.97 63.87
N THR A 1107 0.88 -131.69 63.35
CA THR A 1107 2.11 -132.40 63.71
C THR A 1107 2.47 -132.20 65.19
N ILE A 1108 2.40 -130.96 65.69
CA ILE A 1108 2.63 -130.61 67.10
C ILE A 1108 1.63 -131.33 68.01
N THR A 1109 0.35 -131.33 67.63
CA THR A 1109 -0.73 -131.95 68.42
C THR A 1109 -0.56 -133.47 68.49
N GLU A 1110 -0.25 -134.14 67.37
CA GLU A 1110 0.00 -135.59 67.33
C GLU A 1110 1.19 -136.01 68.21
N GLN A 1111 2.31 -135.27 68.17
CA GLN A 1111 3.50 -135.58 68.97
C GLN A 1111 3.22 -135.50 70.47
N LEU A 1112 2.54 -134.45 70.92
CA LEU A 1112 2.16 -134.26 72.33
C LEU A 1112 1.16 -135.33 72.80
N GLN A 1113 0.19 -135.69 71.97
CA GLN A 1113 -0.82 -136.69 72.31
C GLN A 1113 -0.24 -138.11 72.39
N SER A 1114 0.69 -138.46 71.50
CA SER A 1114 1.41 -139.74 71.50
C SER A 1114 2.20 -139.95 72.80
N LEU A 1115 2.97 -138.95 73.22
CA LEU A 1115 3.77 -139.02 74.46
C LEU A 1115 2.89 -139.18 75.70
N LYS A 1116 1.75 -138.47 75.74
CA LYS A 1116 0.76 -138.61 76.82
C LYS A 1116 0.25 -140.05 76.97
N GLN A 1117 -0.13 -140.68 75.85
CA GLN A 1117 -0.65 -142.05 75.88
C GLN A 1117 0.38 -143.06 76.37
N GLN A 1118 1.62 -142.96 75.90
CA GLN A 1118 2.70 -143.89 76.27
C GLN A 1118 3.03 -143.81 77.77
N LEU A 1119 3.14 -142.60 78.32
CA LEU A 1119 3.44 -142.40 79.74
C LEU A 1119 2.34 -142.96 80.66
N THR A 1120 1.06 -142.79 80.26
CA THR A 1120 -0.09 -143.30 81.03
C THR A 1120 -0.18 -144.85 80.99
N ALA A 1121 0.18 -145.46 79.86
CA ALA A 1121 0.19 -146.91 79.70
C ALA A 1121 1.24 -147.58 80.61
N LEU A 1122 2.42 -146.97 80.72
CA LEU A 1122 3.52 -147.44 81.57
C LEU A 1122 3.07 -147.54 83.04
N ARG A 1123 2.40 -146.51 83.56
CA ARG A 1123 1.88 -146.46 84.94
C ARG A 1123 0.94 -147.63 85.25
N ARG A 1124 -0.03 -147.89 84.37
CA ARG A 1124 -1.02 -148.97 84.56
C ARG A 1124 -0.43 -150.37 84.55
N ALA A 1125 0.71 -150.57 83.90
CA ALA A 1125 1.38 -151.88 83.86
C ALA A 1125 2.06 -152.20 85.20
N VAL A 1126 2.71 -151.20 85.81
CA VAL A 1126 3.41 -151.29 87.11
C VAL A 1126 2.44 -151.70 88.23
N GLU A 1127 1.30 -151.03 88.34
CA GLU A 1127 0.32 -151.25 89.42
C GLU A 1127 -0.33 -152.65 89.36
N ARG A 1128 -0.46 -153.24 88.16
CA ARG A 1128 -1.16 -154.52 87.94
C ARG A 1128 -0.35 -155.73 88.42
N GLN A 1129 0.96 -155.75 88.17
CA GLN A 1129 1.84 -156.87 88.58
C GLN A 1129 1.95 -156.97 90.10
N ARG A 1130 2.01 -155.84 90.80
CA ARG A 1130 2.04 -155.76 92.27
C ARG A 1130 0.87 -156.51 92.93
N GLN A 1131 -0.35 -156.42 92.39
CA GLN A 1131 -1.55 -157.07 92.94
C GLN A 1131 -1.56 -158.60 92.79
N GLN A 1132 -0.98 -159.14 91.70
CA GLN A 1132 -0.99 -160.59 91.45
C GLN A 1132 -0.14 -161.37 92.46
N HIS A 1133 1.03 -160.81 92.81
CA HIS A 1133 1.90 -161.42 93.81
C HIS A 1133 1.25 -161.47 95.20
N GLU A 1134 0.39 -160.51 95.54
CA GLU A 1134 -0.28 -160.47 96.85
C GLU A 1134 -1.32 -161.61 97.03
N ALA A 1135 -1.96 -162.07 95.95
CA ALA A 1135 -3.02 -163.10 95.99
C ALA A 1135 -2.49 -164.54 96.09
N ALA A 1136 -1.36 -164.85 95.45
CA ALA A 1136 -0.80 -166.22 95.41
C ALA A 1136 -0.37 -166.75 96.80
N ALA A 1137 -0.07 -165.86 97.74
CA ALA A 1137 0.35 -166.23 99.09
C ALA A 1137 -0.78 -166.87 99.94
N ALA A 1138 -2.06 -166.68 99.59
CA ALA A 1138 -3.20 -167.11 100.40
C ALA A 1138 -3.72 -168.54 100.08
N GLU A 1139 -3.57 -169.01 98.83
CA GLU A 1139 -4.11 -170.30 98.35
C GLU A 1139 -3.38 -171.54 98.89
N HIS A 1140 -2.06 -171.48 99.04
CA HIS A 1140 -1.23 -172.63 99.45
C HIS A 1140 -1.56 -173.20 100.84
N ILE A 1141 -2.23 -172.44 101.72
CA ILE A 1141 -2.53 -172.85 103.10
C ILE A 1141 -3.78 -173.76 103.18
N LYS A 1142 -4.70 -173.67 102.21
CA LYS A 1142 -6.04 -174.28 102.32
C LYS A 1142 -6.10 -175.75 101.89
N LEU A 1143 -5.20 -176.18 101.03
CA LEU A 1143 -5.30 -177.45 100.29
C LEU A 1143 -4.79 -178.68 101.07
N ALA A 1144 -4.00 -178.47 102.12
CA ALA A 1144 -3.42 -179.56 102.92
C ALA A 1144 -4.42 -180.29 103.84
N ALA A 1145 -5.59 -179.71 104.14
CA ALA A 1145 -6.51 -180.23 105.16
C ALA A 1145 -7.55 -181.26 104.67
N GLU A 1146 -7.81 -181.37 103.36
CA GLU A 1146 -8.93 -182.17 102.83
C GLU A 1146 -8.60 -183.65 102.51
N LEU A 1147 -7.32 -184.01 102.32
CA LEU A 1147 -6.91 -185.36 101.90
C LEU A 1147 -6.96 -186.43 103.01
N ASP A 1148 -6.81 -186.04 104.28
CA ASP A 1148 -6.67 -186.98 105.40
C ASP A 1148 -7.98 -187.71 105.76
N THR A 1149 -9.16 -187.12 105.51
CA THR A 1149 -10.45 -187.70 105.92
C THR A 1149 -10.94 -188.88 105.06
N VAL A 1150 -10.38 -189.10 103.85
CA VAL A 1150 -10.91 -190.10 102.90
C VAL A 1150 -10.27 -191.49 103.08
N LEU A 1151 -9.05 -191.57 103.61
CA LEU A 1151 -8.30 -192.83 103.73
C LEU A 1151 -8.79 -193.75 104.87
N GLU A 1152 -9.47 -193.18 105.87
CA GLU A 1152 -9.87 -193.87 107.10
C GLU A 1152 -11.09 -194.80 106.92
N TRP A 1153 -12.01 -194.46 106.01
CA TRP A 1153 -13.26 -195.21 105.80
C TRP A 1153 -13.08 -196.53 105.02
N LEU A 1154 -12.22 -196.53 103.99
CA LEU A 1154 -12.03 -197.69 103.10
C LEU A 1154 -11.43 -198.90 103.83
N HIS A 1155 -10.63 -198.67 104.87
CA HIS A 1155 -9.96 -199.74 105.60
C HIS A 1155 -10.89 -200.55 106.52
N SER A 1156 -12.05 -200.04 106.95
CA SER A 1156 -12.90 -200.74 107.93
C SER A 1156 -13.89 -201.76 107.33
N HIS A 1157 -14.16 -201.73 106.02
CA HIS A 1157 -15.16 -202.58 105.35
C HIS A 1157 -14.56 -203.68 104.46
N GLU A 1158 -13.25 -203.88 104.54
CA GLU A 1158 -12.51 -204.78 103.66
C GLU A 1158 -12.82 -206.28 103.90
N ALA A 1159 -13.17 -206.66 105.13
CA ALA A 1159 -13.43 -208.07 105.48
C ALA A 1159 -14.75 -208.61 104.93
N GLU A 1160 -15.78 -207.78 104.79
CA GLU A 1160 -17.14 -208.18 104.40
C GLU A 1160 -17.26 -208.46 102.90
N VAL A 1161 -16.56 -207.66 102.08
CA VAL A 1161 -16.49 -207.76 100.61
C VAL A 1161 -15.92 -209.10 100.11
N ARG A 1162 -15.12 -209.80 100.93
CA ARG A 1162 -14.46 -211.04 100.52
C ARG A 1162 -15.23 -212.32 100.84
N SER A 1163 -16.37 -212.25 101.54
CA SER A 1163 -17.07 -213.45 102.06
C SER A 1163 -18.01 -214.11 101.03
N ARG A 1164 -18.12 -215.46 101.05
CA ARG A 1164 -18.99 -216.25 100.14
C ARG A 1164 -20.26 -216.71 100.86
N PRO A 1165 -21.47 -216.45 100.31
CA PRO A 1165 -22.72 -216.75 100.99
C PRO A 1165 -23.14 -218.22 100.87
N VAL A 1166 -23.78 -218.74 101.93
CA VAL A 1166 -24.39 -220.07 101.98
C VAL A 1166 -25.85 -219.94 101.56
N LEU A 1167 -26.26 -220.70 100.53
CA LEU A 1167 -27.54 -220.54 99.82
C LEU A 1167 -28.44 -221.77 100.00
N ASN A 1168 -29.74 -221.53 100.19
CA ASN A 1168 -30.78 -222.55 100.39
C ASN A 1168 -31.72 -222.68 99.18
N ILE A 1169 -32.48 -223.78 99.13
CA ILE A 1169 -33.14 -224.34 97.92
C ILE A 1169 -34.36 -223.51 97.42
N ASP A 1170 -34.78 -222.43 98.10
CA ASP A 1170 -35.86 -221.55 97.66
C ASP A 1170 -35.37 -220.31 96.88
N VAL A 1171 -36.15 -219.86 95.88
CA VAL A 1171 -35.80 -218.72 95.00
C VAL A 1171 -35.66 -217.41 95.78
N SER A 1172 -36.43 -217.23 96.86
CA SER A 1172 -36.36 -216.06 97.74
C SER A 1172 -35.02 -215.93 98.48
N SER A 1173 -34.29 -217.02 98.72
CA SER A 1173 -32.95 -216.97 99.32
C SER A 1173 -31.90 -216.35 98.40
N VAL A 1174 -31.98 -216.58 97.09
CA VAL A 1174 -31.01 -216.05 96.11
C VAL A 1174 -31.24 -214.56 95.86
N GLN A 1175 -32.51 -214.13 95.79
CA GLN A 1175 -32.86 -212.72 95.63
C GLN A 1175 -32.37 -211.87 96.82
N ARG A 1176 -32.50 -212.38 98.06
CA ARG A 1176 -32.11 -211.63 99.26
C ARG A 1176 -30.60 -211.34 99.34
N GLU A 1177 -29.73 -212.28 98.96
CA GLU A 1177 -28.27 -212.01 98.95
C GLU A 1177 -27.79 -211.28 97.70
N GLN A 1178 -28.53 -211.33 96.59
CA GLN A 1178 -28.25 -210.47 95.43
C GLN A 1178 -28.54 -208.99 95.73
N GLU A 1179 -29.55 -208.69 96.55
CA GLU A 1179 -29.84 -207.32 96.99
C GLU A 1179 -28.78 -206.79 97.95
N LYS A 1180 -28.34 -207.58 98.95
CA LYS A 1180 -27.26 -207.14 99.85
C LYS A 1180 -25.94 -206.85 99.14
N HIS A 1181 -25.55 -207.65 98.15
CA HIS A 1181 -24.29 -207.43 97.44
C HIS A 1181 -24.36 -206.22 96.48
N LYS A 1182 -25.56 -205.85 96.03
CA LYS A 1182 -25.76 -204.62 95.24
C LYS A 1182 -25.63 -203.35 96.09
N GLU A 1183 -26.09 -203.37 97.33
CA GLU A 1183 -25.97 -202.22 98.24
C GLU A 1183 -24.50 -201.94 98.63
N LEU A 1184 -23.73 -202.98 98.97
CA LEU A 1184 -22.32 -202.83 99.36
C LEU A 1184 -21.43 -202.27 98.22
N ALA A 1185 -21.72 -202.66 96.97
CA ALA A 1185 -20.97 -202.20 95.81
C ALA A 1185 -21.22 -200.72 95.47
N ALA A 1186 -22.38 -200.17 95.85
CA ALA A 1186 -22.71 -198.77 95.60
C ALA A 1186 -21.99 -197.81 96.57
N GLU A 1187 -21.76 -198.22 97.82
CA GLU A 1187 -21.10 -197.35 98.82
C GLU A 1187 -19.59 -197.17 98.59
N VAL A 1188 -18.90 -198.19 98.06
CA VAL A 1188 -17.44 -198.14 97.81
C VAL A 1188 -17.08 -197.17 96.66
N GLU A 1189 -17.93 -197.06 95.66
CA GLU A 1189 -17.76 -196.15 94.50
C GLU A 1189 -17.78 -194.66 94.92
N VAL A 1190 -18.54 -194.29 95.95
CA VAL A 1190 -18.71 -192.90 96.40
C VAL A 1190 -17.43 -192.32 97.01
N TYR A 1191 -16.70 -193.10 97.81
CA TYR A 1191 -15.48 -192.61 98.48
C TYR A 1191 -14.26 -192.54 97.54
N LEU A 1192 -14.19 -193.40 96.53
CA LEU A 1192 -13.15 -193.36 95.50
C LEU A 1192 -13.28 -192.13 94.57
N ALA A 1193 -14.48 -191.56 94.44
CA ALA A 1193 -14.68 -190.32 93.71
C ALA A 1193 -14.11 -189.08 94.44
N ARG A 1194 -14.12 -189.04 95.78
CA ARG A 1194 -13.59 -187.91 96.58
C ARG A 1194 -12.06 -187.77 96.50
N VAL A 1195 -11.33 -188.88 96.36
CA VAL A 1195 -9.86 -188.86 96.20
C VAL A 1195 -9.46 -188.28 94.84
N ARG A 1196 -10.21 -188.62 93.79
CA ARG A 1196 -9.92 -188.13 92.43
C ARG A 1196 -10.11 -186.61 92.30
N ALA A 1197 -11.06 -186.03 93.03
CA ALA A 1197 -11.28 -184.58 93.05
C ALA A 1197 -10.15 -183.78 93.74
N ALA A 1198 -9.54 -184.31 94.81
CA ALA A 1198 -8.44 -183.62 95.51
C ALA A 1198 -7.10 -183.70 94.76
N GLN A 1199 -6.93 -184.70 93.91
CA GLN A 1199 -5.70 -184.88 93.12
C GLN A 1199 -5.67 -183.96 91.89
N GLU A 1200 -6.83 -183.51 91.41
CA GLU A 1200 -6.94 -182.53 90.33
C GLU A 1200 -6.62 -181.08 90.78
N SER A 1201 -6.54 -180.78 92.08
CA SER A 1201 -6.32 -179.40 92.56
C SER A 1201 -4.88 -179.01 92.96
N VAL A 1202 -3.88 -179.91 92.94
CA VAL A 1202 -2.49 -179.64 93.44
C VAL A 1202 -1.40 -179.66 92.36
N ARG A 1203 -1.71 -179.92 91.09
CA ARG A 1203 -0.70 -179.81 90.01
C ARG A 1203 -0.65 -178.38 89.43
N HIS A 1204 0.09 -177.57 90.17
CA HIS A 1204 0.81 -176.31 89.82
C HIS A 1204 0.06 -175.00 89.92
#